data_AF-A0A6P4J332-F1
#
_entry.id   AF-A0A6P4J332-F1
#
_cell.length_a   1.000
_cell.length_b   1.000
_cell.length_c   1.000
_cell.angle_alpha   90.00
_cell.angle_beta   90.00
_cell.angle_gamma   90.00
#
_symmetry.space_group_name_H-M   'P 1'
#
loop_
_entity.id
_entity.type
_entity.pdbx_description
1 polymer ?
#
loop_
_entity_poly.entity_id
_entity_poly.type
_entity_poly.pdbx_seq_one_letter_code
_entity_poly.pdbx_strand_id
1 'polypeptide(L)'
;MDILQDEFVVPKQEDMEHEPVRKVAATKMLRSARRRHNHDANLSATNTTVAAHVVAGKPKPPKPESKKLRKKLTECEEEKNTLAQTIQDKNQEISDLKKSVDSLNDVLNSVPIDELRCNSSIASTKILELSKKNRTMRAELEQTKARLGKKEAQIEKLERDVRSHKDMLQANQDLMKKGTSADELQAKVNSMQQKLFETRNKNTELQNQLKLAQKCLQHEIGGDTINVNILANNLNQANWRGRAQQILTLTQKVQELKARLDSSEDRSLAGGGTDYVPVPMGSDLDKVHSSPRSCHASLGGGDGAGTTAPFDRFTPGVRKSEILHRAKVEALEKEIVNLQAQLEDQRSKILALKVRNKTLNEDLIKYKIRSSELEEQTDYNGVNIDTMNDKLSKQRQQYESRMDDTRAELIRVTEERDTVRRQMEELSSMHLELQTVVKQKEVDIAGLQEMAKKLEMDLRAVTGGFLFSCREFRKEEYVGILDALEVEKNQLLLLNKSLNERLETERARVEGTQEQIAKHKTRISRLEARIRELEKELDVQSDKKKRTQRMAEYASSLSRTSLSGSIGSFSFENQSQYQSITNLNSGQVEPKVEELKNQLELAQEKITMLTEKLDYITEEKRSDAKFFEETINNSKTIILDTILGTREGKGTITSATSTEEESAQSH
;
A
#
# COMPACT_ATOMS: atom_id res chain seq x y z
N MET A 1 -23.25 -53.09 33.91
CA MET A 1 -24.15 -53.57 32.85
C MET A 1 -24.01 -52.63 31.67
N ASP A 2 -23.40 -52.96 30.53
CA ASP A 2 -22.59 -54.10 30.08
C ASP A 2 -21.56 -53.48 29.10
N ILE A 3 -20.25 -53.55 29.36
CA ILE A 3 -19.30 -54.65 29.06
C ILE A 3 -18.99 -54.74 27.54
N LEU A 4 -17.86 -54.17 27.10
CA LEU A 4 -16.63 -54.90 26.74
C LEU A 4 -15.53 -53.94 26.26
N GLN A 5 -14.47 -53.89 27.07
CA GLN A 5 -13.10 -53.54 26.68
C GLN A 5 -12.35 -54.86 26.48
N ASP A 6 -11.52 -54.95 25.44
CA ASP A 6 -10.37 -55.88 25.33
C ASP A 6 -9.18 -54.99 24.90
N GLU A 7 -8.13 -54.72 25.68
CA GLU A 7 -7.10 -55.55 26.35
C GLU A 7 -5.86 -55.79 25.47
N PHE A 8 -4.68 -55.86 26.13
CA PHE A 8 -3.28 -56.07 25.68
C PHE A 8 -2.48 -54.86 25.18
N VAL A 9 -1.53 -54.21 25.89
CA VAL A 9 -0.60 -54.48 27.02
C VAL A 9 0.69 -55.27 26.67
N VAL A 10 1.81 -54.51 26.51
CA VAL A 10 3.20 -54.71 27.05
C VAL A 10 4.21 -55.57 26.23
N PRO A 11 5.56 -55.40 26.30
CA PRO A 11 6.44 -54.21 26.30
C PRO A 11 7.85 -54.43 25.63
N LYS A 12 8.75 -53.44 25.84
CA LYS A 12 10.22 -53.31 25.63
C LYS A 12 11.16 -54.51 25.94
N GLN A 13 12.32 -54.56 25.26
CA GLN A 13 13.72 -54.43 25.79
C GLN A 13 14.75 -54.87 24.71
N GLU A 14 15.71 -54.02 24.33
CA GLU A 14 17.13 -53.91 24.79
C GLU A 14 18.15 -54.62 23.87
N ASP A 15 18.94 -53.79 23.19
CA ASP A 15 20.41 -53.68 23.19
C ASP A 15 21.36 -54.88 23.34
N MET A 16 22.42 -54.77 22.52
CA MET A 16 23.84 -55.14 22.73
C MET A 16 24.42 -56.50 22.27
N GLU A 17 25.30 -56.36 21.27
CA GLU A 17 26.67 -56.90 21.13
C GLU A 17 26.96 -58.41 21.31
N HIS A 18 27.45 -59.06 20.23
CA HIS A 18 28.86 -59.46 20.06
C HIS A 18 29.07 -60.38 18.82
N GLU A 19 30.06 -60.05 17.99
CA GLU A 19 30.82 -60.94 17.07
C GLU A 19 31.60 -62.02 17.88
N PRO A 20 32.28 -63.07 17.32
CA PRO A 20 32.84 -63.23 15.96
C PRO A 20 32.85 -64.69 15.39
N VAL A 21 33.59 -64.84 14.27
CA VAL A 21 34.32 -66.04 13.78
C VAL A 21 33.63 -66.90 12.71
N ARG A 22 33.95 -66.56 11.46
CA ARG A 22 34.01 -67.49 10.32
C ARG A 22 35.21 -68.44 10.47
N LYS A 23 34.98 -69.74 10.28
CA LYS A 23 36.04 -70.71 9.93
C LYS A 23 35.71 -71.48 8.66
N VAL A 24 36.78 -71.58 7.89
CA VAL A 24 37.00 -72.18 6.57
C VAL A 24 36.89 -73.71 6.61
N ALA A 25 36.36 -74.31 5.55
CA ALA A 25 36.84 -75.61 5.07
C ALA A 25 36.67 -75.70 3.55
N ALA A 26 37.78 -75.99 2.88
CA ALA A 26 37.95 -76.17 1.45
C ALA A 26 38.48 -77.58 1.18
N THR A 27 38.13 -78.19 0.04
CA THR A 27 38.94 -79.22 -0.64
C THR A 27 38.35 -79.45 -2.04
N LYS A 28 38.96 -78.90 -3.10
CA LYS A 28 39.96 -79.52 -4.00
C LYS A 28 39.49 -80.80 -4.70
N MET A 29 39.41 -80.77 -6.03
CA MET A 29 39.82 -81.91 -6.87
C MET A 29 40.67 -81.44 -8.05
N LEU A 30 41.65 -82.28 -8.33
CA LEU A 30 42.83 -82.10 -9.18
C LEU A 30 42.56 -82.40 -10.66
N ARG A 31 43.37 -81.77 -11.49
CA ARG A 31 43.66 -82.10 -12.89
C ARG A 31 44.14 -83.55 -13.04
N SER A 32 43.81 -84.20 -14.16
CA SER A 32 44.71 -85.17 -14.79
C SER A 32 44.49 -85.25 -16.30
N ALA A 33 45.59 -85.44 -17.02
CA ALA A 33 45.73 -85.40 -18.47
C ALA A 33 45.67 -86.80 -19.09
N ARG A 34 45.25 -86.93 -20.37
CA ARG A 34 45.90 -87.82 -21.36
C ARG A 34 45.29 -87.74 -22.78
N ARG A 35 46.20 -87.39 -23.71
CA ARG A 35 46.51 -87.95 -25.04
C ARG A 35 45.41 -88.48 -25.99
N ARG A 36 45.53 -87.99 -27.23
CA ARG A 36 45.04 -88.53 -28.52
C ARG A 36 45.57 -89.95 -28.81
N HIS A 37 44.79 -90.80 -29.51
CA HIS A 37 45.02 -91.32 -30.89
C HIS A 37 44.16 -92.58 -31.23
N ASN A 38 43.63 -92.61 -32.47
CA ASN A 38 43.29 -93.73 -33.40
C ASN A 38 42.87 -95.13 -32.89
N HIS A 39 41.81 -95.71 -33.47
CA HIS A 39 41.88 -96.60 -34.65
C HIS A 39 40.50 -97.10 -35.14
N ASP A 40 40.53 -97.59 -36.38
CA ASP A 40 39.53 -98.18 -37.28
C ASP A 40 38.87 -99.51 -36.86
N ALA A 41 37.99 -99.95 -37.77
CA ALA A 41 37.57 -101.31 -38.16
C ALA A 41 36.14 -101.69 -37.70
N ASN A 42 35.15 -101.70 -38.59
CA ASN A 42 34.84 -102.67 -39.66
C ASN A 42 34.18 -103.97 -39.13
N LEU A 43 33.00 -104.30 -39.68
CA LEU A 43 32.54 -105.62 -40.12
C LEU A 43 31.05 -105.95 -39.85
N SER A 44 30.36 -106.19 -40.98
CA SER A 44 29.63 -107.43 -41.32
C SER A 44 28.20 -107.70 -40.81
N ALA A 45 27.27 -107.84 -41.77
CA ALA A 45 26.51 -109.08 -42.05
C ALA A 45 25.70 -108.90 -43.36
N THR A 46 26.10 -109.44 -44.51
CA THR A 46 25.79 -110.78 -45.06
C THR A 46 24.30 -111.16 -45.10
N ASN A 47 23.76 -111.36 -46.30
CA ASN A 47 22.98 -112.56 -46.60
C ASN A 47 22.99 -112.90 -48.10
N THR A 48 23.36 -114.15 -48.37
CA THR A 48 23.42 -114.84 -49.66
C THR A 48 22.42 -116.00 -49.61
N THR A 49 21.71 -116.30 -50.71
CA THR A 49 21.35 -117.64 -51.24
C THR A 49 20.18 -117.52 -52.23
N VAL A 50 19.93 -118.34 -53.27
CA VAL A 50 20.61 -119.34 -54.13
C VAL A 50 19.62 -119.52 -55.32
N ALA A 51 20.14 -119.85 -56.51
CA ALA A 51 19.38 -120.01 -57.76
C ALA A 51 18.65 -121.37 -57.90
N ALA A 52 17.59 -121.43 -58.73
CA ALA A 52 17.20 -122.62 -59.51
C ALA A 52 16.21 -122.27 -60.67
N HIS A 53 16.32 -123.03 -61.76
CA HIS A 53 15.70 -122.91 -63.09
C HIS A 53 14.29 -123.57 -63.23
N VAL A 54 13.44 -122.96 -64.10
CA VAL A 54 12.56 -123.52 -65.18
C VAL A 54 11.32 -124.42 -64.88
N VAL A 55 10.18 -124.02 -65.49
CA VAL A 55 9.07 -124.76 -66.16
C VAL A 55 7.65 -124.35 -65.71
N ALA A 56 6.79 -124.19 -66.72
CA ALA A 56 5.39 -123.79 -66.77
C ALA A 56 4.40 -124.41 -65.76
N GLY A 57 3.40 -123.62 -65.35
CA GLY A 57 2.18 -124.07 -64.69
C GLY A 57 1.26 -122.92 -64.24
N LYS A 58 -0.01 -122.97 -64.66
CA LYS A 58 -1.11 -122.00 -64.39
C LYS A 58 -1.52 -121.90 -62.89
N PRO A 59 -2.32 -120.89 -62.47
CA PRO A 59 -2.27 -120.24 -61.16
C PRO A 59 -3.11 -120.92 -60.05
N LYS A 60 -2.77 -120.64 -58.78
CA LYS A 60 -3.56 -121.01 -57.59
C LYS A 60 -3.61 -119.82 -56.59
N PRO A 61 -4.75 -119.48 -55.98
CA PRO A 61 -4.93 -118.20 -55.28
C PRO A 61 -4.24 -118.17 -53.89
N PRO A 62 -3.70 -117.02 -53.44
CA PRO A 62 -3.03 -116.94 -52.14
C PRO A 62 -4.02 -116.76 -50.98
N LYS A 63 -3.75 -117.50 -49.89
CA LYS A 63 -4.49 -117.51 -48.61
C LYS A 63 -4.53 -116.11 -47.93
N PRO A 64 -5.59 -115.80 -47.14
CA PRO A 64 -5.85 -114.48 -46.54
C PRO A 64 -4.77 -113.96 -45.59
N GLU A 65 -3.97 -114.83 -44.96
CA GLU A 65 -2.86 -114.41 -44.08
C GLU A 65 -1.70 -113.75 -44.82
N SER A 66 -1.44 -114.17 -46.07
CA SER A 66 -0.36 -113.60 -46.90
C SER A 66 -0.62 -112.16 -47.34
N LYS A 67 -1.88 -111.71 -47.35
CA LYS A 67 -2.25 -110.31 -47.63
C LYS A 67 -2.01 -109.41 -46.42
N LYS A 68 -2.32 -109.89 -45.21
CA LYS A 68 -2.12 -109.14 -43.97
C LYS A 68 -0.63 -108.92 -43.66
N LEU A 69 0.20 -109.94 -43.88
CA LEU A 69 1.66 -109.83 -43.72
C LEU A 69 2.28 -108.85 -44.72
N ARG A 70 1.83 -108.86 -45.98
CA ARG A 70 2.26 -107.88 -46.99
C ARG A 70 1.87 -106.45 -46.62
N LYS A 71 0.67 -106.23 -46.09
CA LYS A 71 0.23 -104.90 -45.63
C LYS A 71 1.07 -104.38 -44.46
N LYS A 72 1.38 -105.23 -43.48
CA LYS A 72 2.26 -104.85 -42.37
C LYS A 72 3.70 -104.55 -42.83
N LEU A 73 4.17 -105.27 -43.85
CA LEU A 73 5.49 -105.00 -44.43
C LEU A 73 5.53 -103.64 -45.12
N THR A 74 4.49 -103.29 -45.89
CA THR A 74 4.39 -101.98 -46.54
C THR A 74 4.25 -100.84 -45.53
N GLU A 75 3.41 -101.01 -44.49
CA GLU A 75 3.28 -100.03 -43.41
C GLU A 75 4.61 -99.82 -42.66
N CYS A 76 5.35 -100.90 -42.39
CA CYS A 76 6.67 -100.81 -41.75
C CYS A 76 7.73 -100.17 -42.68
N GLU A 77 7.64 -100.39 -44.00
CA GLU A 77 8.50 -99.72 -44.98
C GLU A 77 8.19 -98.22 -45.09
N GLU A 78 6.91 -97.85 -45.07
CA GLU A 78 6.45 -96.45 -45.03
C GLU A 78 6.89 -95.74 -43.75
N GLU A 79 6.75 -96.40 -42.59
CA GLU A 79 7.25 -95.89 -41.31
C GLU A 79 8.77 -95.74 -41.32
N LYS A 80 9.50 -96.72 -41.86
CA LYS A 80 10.97 -96.64 -41.99
C LYS A 80 11.39 -95.47 -42.87
N ASN A 81 10.70 -95.23 -43.99
CA ASN A 81 10.99 -94.12 -44.89
C ASN A 81 10.67 -92.77 -44.24
N THR A 82 9.57 -92.69 -43.48
CA THR A 82 9.18 -91.48 -42.73
C THR A 82 10.19 -91.16 -41.62
N LEU A 83 10.66 -92.17 -40.90
CA LEU A 83 11.70 -92.03 -39.88
C LEU A 83 13.04 -91.60 -40.50
N ALA A 84 13.42 -92.18 -41.64
CA ALA A 84 14.64 -91.79 -42.34
C ALA A 84 14.59 -90.31 -42.78
N GLN A 85 13.45 -89.84 -43.29
CA GLN A 85 13.25 -88.44 -43.65
C GLN A 85 13.35 -87.53 -42.42
N THR A 86 12.71 -87.90 -41.31
CA THR A 86 12.75 -87.12 -40.07
C THR A 86 14.18 -87.00 -39.51
N ILE A 87 14.96 -88.09 -39.59
CA ILE A 87 16.37 -88.09 -39.17
C ILE A 87 17.21 -87.17 -40.07
N GLN A 88 16.96 -87.17 -41.38
CA GLN A 88 17.63 -86.27 -42.32
C GLN A 88 17.33 -84.80 -42.00
N ASP A 89 16.06 -84.46 -41.78
CA ASP A 89 15.63 -83.09 -41.44
C ASP A 89 16.28 -82.62 -40.13
N LYS A 90 16.32 -83.48 -39.11
CA LYS A 90 16.97 -83.17 -37.82
C LYS A 90 18.49 -83.03 -37.94
N ASN A 91 19.14 -83.82 -38.80
CA ASN A 91 20.57 -83.67 -39.05
C ASN A 91 20.89 -82.36 -39.79
N GLN A 92 20.02 -81.91 -40.68
CA GLN A 92 20.15 -80.61 -41.34
C GLN A 92 20.01 -79.47 -40.32
N GLU A 93 19.01 -79.53 -39.44
CA GLU A 93 18.83 -78.57 -38.34
C GLU A 93 20.07 -78.49 -37.43
N ILE A 94 20.63 -79.63 -37.05
CA ILE A 94 21.88 -79.69 -36.25
C ILE A 94 23.05 -79.07 -37.02
N SER A 95 23.14 -79.26 -38.34
CA SER A 95 24.19 -78.66 -39.17
C SER A 95 24.09 -77.13 -39.17
N ASP A 96 22.88 -76.59 -39.32
CA ASP A 96 22.66 -75.15 -39.39
C ASP A 96 22.84 -74.47 -38.04
N LEU A 97 22.43 -75.13 -36.94
CA LEU A 97 22.73 -74.67 -35.58
C LEU A 97 24.24 -74.64 -35.30
N LYS A 98 25.00 -75.65 -35.75
CA LYS A 98 26.47 -75.64 -35.61
C LYS A 98 27.11 -74.46 -36.35
N LYS A 99 26.69 -74.18 -37.59
CA LYS A 99 27.17 -73.01 -38.35
C LYS A 99 26.85 -71.69 -37.63
N SER A 100 25.68 -71.57 -37.01
CA SER A 100 25.31 -70.38 -36.25
C SER A 100 26.18 -70.18 -35.01
N VAL A 101 26.52 -71.26 -34.31
CA VAL A 101 27.42 -71.22 -33.14
C VAL A 101 28.83 -70.82 -33.57
N ASP A 102 29.34 -71.40 -34.66
CA ASP A 102 30.66 -71.07 -35.20
C ASP A 102 30.73 -69.59 -35.62
N SER A 103 29.71 -69.07 -36.29
CA SER A 103 29.61 -67.65 -36.65
C SER A 103 29.58 -66.73 -35.41
N LEU A 104 28.86 -67.10 -34.36
CA LEU A 104 28.80 -66.32 -33.13
C LEU A 104 30.16 -66.33 -32.41
N ASN A 105 30.86 -67.47 -32.46
CA ASN A 105 32.17 -67.62 -31.88
C ASN A 105 33.23 -66.82 -32.64
N ASP A 106 33.15 -66.74 -33.97
CA ASP A 106 34.01 -65.88 -34.79
C ASP A 106 33.78 -64.39 -34.48
N VAL A 107 32.53 -63.96 -34.32
CA VAL A 107 32.20 -62.59 -33.89
C VAL A 107 32.80 -62.31 -32.52
N LEU A 108 32.62 -63.22 -31.56
CA LEU A 108 33.15 -63.06 -30.20
C LEU A 108 34.68 -63.01 -30.16
N ASN A 109 35.35 -63.79 -31.01
CA ASN A 109 36.82 -63.80 -31.12
C ASN A 109 37.38 -62.66 -31.99
N SER A 110 36.55 -62.01 -32.80
CA SER A 110 36.93 -60.86 -33.63
C SER A 110 36.95 -59.52 -32.88
N VAL A 111 36.40 -59.46 -31.65
CA VAL A 111 36.42 -58.25 -30.79
C VAL A 111 37.73 -58.22 -30.00
N PRO A 112 38.65 -57.26 -30.27
CA PRO A 112 39.89 -57.15 -29.52
C PRO A 112 39.62 -56.72 -28.08
N ILE A 113 40.24 -57.41 -27.12
CA ILE A 113 40.06 -57.24 -25.66
C ILE A 113 40.32 -55.79 -25.18
N ASP A 114 41.05 -54.99 -25.95
CA ASP A 114 41.36 -53.59 -25.60
C ASP A 114 40.15 -52.66 -25.68
N GLU A 115 39.16 -52.90 -26.54
CA GLU A 115 37.95 -52.05 -26.64
C GLU A 115 36.98 -52.23 -25.46
N LEU A 116 36.97 -53.38 -24.79
CA LEU A 116 36.15 -53.59 -23.59
C LEU A 116 36.66 -52.81 -22.37
N ARG A 117 37.94 -52.45 -22.32
CA ARG A 117 38.54 -51.73 -21.18
C ARG A 117 38.22 -50.23 -21.20
N CYS A 118 37.99 -49.66 -22.38
CA CYS A 118 37.69 -48.24 -22.58
C CYS A 118 36.29 -47.83 -22.08
N ASN A 119 35.30 -48.74 -22.19
CA ASN A 119 33.93 -48.48 -21.74
C ASN A 119 33.78 -48.47 -20.20
N SER A 120 34.63 -49.19 -19.47
CA SER A 120 34.64 -49.16 -18.00
C SER A 120 35.18 -47.82 -17.45
N SER A 121 36.12 -47.19 -18.15
CA SER A 121 36.70 -45.89 -17.80
C SER A 121 35.67 -44.75 -17.90
N ILE A 122 34.88 -44.73 -18.99
CA ILE A 122 33.85 -43.71 -19.22
C ILE A 122 32.72 -43.83 -18.18
N ALA A 123 32.25 -45.06 -17.92
CA ALA A 123 31.26 -45.32 -16.89
C ALA A 123 31.76 -44.93 -15.49
N SER A 124 33.03 -45.24 -15.17
CA SER A 124 33.64 -44.89 -13.88
C SER A 124 33.73 -43.38 -13.67
N THR A 125 34.16 -42.62 -14.69
CA THR A 125 34.18 -41.15 -14.64
C THR A 125 32.79 -40.57 -14.43
N LYS A 126 31.78 -41.10 -15.13
CA LYS A 126 30.42 -40.58 -15.01
C LYS A 126 29.79 -40.85 -13.64
N ILE A 127 30.05 -42.01 -13.05
CA ILE A 127 29.62 -42.35 -11.69
C ILE A 127 30.27 -41.40 -10.66
N LEU A 128 31.54 -41.06 -10.86
CA LEU A 128 32.28 -40.12 -9.99
C LEU A 128 31.73 -38.70 -10.10
N GLU A 129 31.45 -38.21 -11.31
CA GLU A 129 30.80 -36.91 -11.53
C GLU A 129 29.41 -36.84 -10.91
N LEU A 130 28.57 -37.85 -11.14
CA LEU A 130 27.23 -37.92 -10.56
C LEU A 130 27.29 -38.00 -9.03
N SER A 131 28.27 -38.71 -8.47
CA SER A 131 28.51 -38.77 -7.03
C SER A 131 28.92 -37.42 -6.45
N LYS A 132 29.80 -36.67 -7.16
CA LYS A 132 30.16 -35.30 -6.76
C LYS A 132 28.95 -34.37 -6.83
N LYS A 133 28.17 -34.43 -7.93
CA LYS A 133 26.94 -33.64 -8.09
C LYS A 133 25.89 -34.00 -7.02
N ASN A 134 25.77 -35.27 -6.63
CA ASN A 134 24.87 -35.69 -5.56
C ASN A 134 25.29 -35.10 -4.20
N ARG A 135 26.60 -35.07 -3.91
CA ARG A 135 27.13 -34.45 -2.69
C ARG A 135 26.89 -32.93 -2.66
N THR A 136 27.11 -32.23 -3.78
CA THR A 136 26.87 -30.78 -3.85
C THR A 136 25.38 -30.46 -3.71
N MET A 137 24.50 -31.20 -4.40
CA MET A 137 23.05 -31.01 -4.27
C MET A 137 22.56 -31.28 -2.84
N ARG A 138 23.14 -32.26 -2.12
CA ARG A 138 22.82 -32.48 -0.69
C ARG A 138 23.28 -31.31 0.18
N ALA A 139 24.45 -30.74 -0.08
CA ALA A 139 24.93 -29.56 0.66
C ALA A 139 24.06 -28.33 0.40
N GLU A 140 23.64 -28.10 -0.85
CA GLU A 140 22.71 -27.03 -1.23
C GLU A 140 21.32 -27.24 -0.62
N LEU A 141 20.82 -28.48 -0.57
CA LEU A 141 19.55 -28.81 0.09
C LEU A 141 19.61 -28.50 1.58
N GLU A 142 20.68 -28.89 2.29
CA GLU A 142 20.80 -28.58 3.72
C GLU A 142 21.01 -27.08 3.96
N GLN A 143 21.71 -26.38 3.07
CA GLN A 143 21.84 -24.92 3.16
C GLN A 143 20.48 -24.21 2.95
N THR A 144 19.68 -24.67 2.00
CA THR A 144 18.35 -24.11 1.72
C THR A 144 17.37 -24.42 2.84
N LYS A 145 17.38 -25.64 3.41
CA LYS A 145 16.62 -25.97 4.63
C LYS A 145 17.00 -25.08 5.81
N ALA A 146 18.29 -24.83 6.03
CA ALA A 146 18.73 -23.94 7.10
C ALA A 146 18.26 -22.48 6.88
N ARG A 147 18.21 -22.01 5.63
CA ARG A 147 17.65 -20.70 5.30
C ARG A 147 16.13 -20.67 5.49
N LEU A 148 15.43 -21.74 5.10
CA LEU A 148 13.99 -21.88 5.27
C LEU A 148 13.62 -21.86 6.76
N GLY A 149 14.31 -22.64 7.61
CA GLY A 149 14.08 -22.64 9.05
C GLY A 149 14.28 -21.27 9.71
N LYS A 150 15.25 -20.46 9.23
CA LYS A 150 15.40 -19.06 9.68
C LYS A 150 14.21 -18.18 9.27
N LYS A 151 13.67 -18.39 8.07
CA LYS A 151 12.50 -17.66 7.57
C LYS A 151 11.23 -18.10 8.29
N GLU A 152 11.06 -19.39 8.57
CA GLU A 152 9.97 -19.93 9.38
C GLU A 152 9.99 -19.33 10.79
N ALA A 153 11.15 -19.28 11.46
CA ALA A 153 11.28 -18.62 12.76
C ALA A 153 10.97 -17.11 12.70
N GLN A 154 11.32 -16.44 11.60
CA GLN A 154 10.99 -15.02 11.39
C GLN A 154 9.47 -14.82 11.19
N ILE A 155 8.82 -15.70 10.43
CA ILE A 155 7.37 -15.70 10.22
C ILE A 155 6.67 -15.93 11.56
N GLU A 156 7.08 -16.94 12.32
CA GLU A 156 6.49 -17.26 13.63
C GLU A 156 6.61 -16.08 14.62
N LYS A 157 7.73 -15.35 14.57
CA LYS A 157 7.90 -14.11 15.34
C LYS A 157 6.90 -13.03 14.90
N LEU A 158 6.80 -12.76 13.60
CA LEU A 158 5.87 -11.77 13.07
C LEU A 158 4.40 -12.13 13.37
N GLU A 159 4.04 -13.40 13.30
CA GLU A 159 2.70 -13.88 13.67
C GLU A 159 2.43 -13.71 15.18
N ARG A 160 3.42 -13.90 16.04
CA ARG A 160 3.31 -13.59 17.48
C ARG A 160 3.14 -12.09 17.71
N ASP A 161 3.90 -11.25 17.02
CA ASP A 161 3.82 -9.79 17.12
C ASP A 161 2.45 -9.29 16.63
N VAL A 162 1.93 -9.83 15.52
CA VAL A 162 0.59 -9.50 15.00
C VAL A 162 -0.51 -9.95 15.95
N ARG A 163 -0.41 -11.16 16.55
CA ARG A 163 -1.36 -11.61 17.59
C ARG A 163 -1.34 -10.68 18.80
N SER A 164 -0.16 -10.33 19.30
CA SER A 164 0.00 -9.37 20.41
C SER A 164 -0.62 -8.00 20.08
N HIS A 165 -0.37 -7.47 18.88
CA HIS A 165 -0.97 -6.22 18.43
C HIS A 165 -2.50 -6.29 18.34
N LYS A 166 -3.05 -7.41 17.86
CA LYS A 166 -4.49 -7.64 17.81
C LYS A 166 -5.09 -7.68 19.22
N ASP A 167 -4.44 -8.35 20.16
CA ASP A 167 -4.90 -8.44 21.55
C ASP A 167 -4.81 -7.07 22.25
N MET A 168 -3.77 -6.27 21.99
CA MET A 168 -3.68 -4.89 22.48
C MET A 168 -4.75 -3.97 21.87
N LEU A 169 -5.09 -4.17 20.59
CA LEU A 169 -6.14 -3.39 19.93
C LEU A 169 -7.52 -3.75 20.49
N GLN A 170 -7.74 -5.03 20.78
CA GLN A 170 -8.95 -5.54 21.41
C GLN A 170 -9.07 -5.01 22.85
N ALA A 171 -7.99 -5.04 23.63
CA ALA A 171 -7.95 -4.46 24.97
C ALA A 171 -8.21 -2.94 24.96
N ASN A 172 -7.68 -2.21 23.97
CA ASN A 172 -7.99 -0.79 23.77
C ASN A 172 -9.46 -0.56 23.38
N GLN A 173 -10.05 -1.40 22.53
CA GLN A 173 -11.48 -1.33 22.23
C GLN A 173 -12.35 -1.59 23.46
N ASP A 174 -11.96 -2.54 24.31
CA ASP A 174 -12.71 -2.86 25.52
C ASP A 174 -12.55 -1.79 26.62
N LEU A 175 -11.40 -1.10 26.67
CA LEU A 175 -11.19 0.15 27.42
C LEU A 175 -12.05 1.30 26.90
N MET A 176 -12.20 1.44 25.58
CA MET A 176 -13.08 2.45 24.97
C MET A 176 -14.58 2.15 25.16
N LYS A 177 -14.96 0.88 25.38
CA LYS A 177 -16.33 0.47 25.74
C LYS A 177 -16.66 0.67 27.22
N LYS A 178 -15.66 0.69 28.11
CA LYS A 178 -15.82 1.19 29.49
C LYS A 178 -15.78 2.72 29.47
N GLY A 179 -16.93 3.33 29.18
CA GLY A 179 -17.13 4.77 29.06
C GLY A 179 -16.78 5.59 30.30
N THR A 180 -15.51 5.86 30.54
CA THR A 180 -15.07 6.84 31.54
C THR A 180 -14.75 8.18 30.89
N SER A 181 -14.05 8.21 29.76
CA SER A 181 -13.62 9.49 29.15
C SER A 181 -14.70 10.19 28.32
N ALA A 182 -15.57 9.44 27.63
CA ALA A 182 -16.64 10.01 26.82
C ALA A 182 -17.73 10.66 27.67
N ASP A 183 -18.10 10.02 28.78
CA ASP A 183 -19.09 10.55 29.72
C ASP A 183 -18.54 11.74 30.52
N GLU A 184 -17.26 11.72 30.91
CA GLU A 184 -16.59 12.87 31.53
C GLU A 184 -16.49 14.07 30.57
N LEU A 185 -16.15 13.83 29.30
CA LEU A 185 -16.12 14.88 28.28
C LEU A 185 -17.52 15.45 28.02
N GLN A 186 -18.55 14.60 27.95
CA GLN A 186 -19.93 15.03 27.77
C GLN A 186 -20.43 15.86 28.97
N ALA A 187 -20.09 15.44 30.20
CA ALA A 187 -20.40 16.20 31.41
C ALA A 187 -19.67 17.55 31.44
N LYS A 188 -18.41 17.60 30.97
CA LYS A 188 -17.62 18.83 30.90
C LYS A 188 -18.16 19.80 29.84
N VAL A 189 -18.60 19.29 28.69
CA VAL A 189 -19.28 20.08 27.66
C VAL A 189 -20.57 20.68 28.20
N ASN A 190 -21.40 19.89 28.87
CA ASN A 190 -22.65 20.36 29.46
C ASN A 190 -22.39 21.43 30.56
N SER A 191 -21.38 21.23 31.41
CA SER A 191 -20.97 22.22 32.42
C SER A 191 -20.48 23.53 31.80
N MET A 192 -19.70 23.46 30.72
CA MET A 192 -19.24 24.65 29.99
C MET A 192 -20.40 25.39 29.31
N GLN A 193 -21.36 24.66 28.73
CA GLN A 193 -22.55 25.26 28.13
C GLN A 193 -23.40 26.00 29.17
N GLN A 194 -23.57 25.42 30.36
CA GLN A 194 -24.28 26.08 31.46
C GLN A 194 -23.57 27.36 31.92
N LYS A 195 -22.24 27.32 32.10
CA LYS A 195 -21.45 28.52 32.44
C LYS A 195 -21.52 29.61 31.37
N LEU A 196 -21.54 29.23 30.10
CA LEU A 196 -21.73 30.16 28.99
C LEU A 196 -23.10 30.85 29.05
N PHE A 197 -24.16 30.09 29.34
CA PHE A 197 -25.50 30.63 29.49
C PHE A 197 -25.60 31.60 30.68
N GLU A 198 -25.03 31.23 31.83
CA GLU A 198 -24.95 32.10 33.01
C GLU A 198 -24.18 33.39 32.73
N THR A 199 -23.04 33.28 32.02
CA THR A 199 -22.23 34.45 31.64
C THR A 199 -22.97 35.36 30.67
N ARG A 200 -23.71 34.78 29.70
CA ARG A 200 -24.55 35.54 28.75
C ARG A 200 -25.66 36.29 29.48
N ASN A 201 -26.32 35.65 30.44
CA ASN A 201 -27.35 36.27 31.26
C ASN A 201 -26.77 37.40 32.12
N LYS A 202 -25.61 37.17 32.75
CA LYS A 202 -24.94 38.20 33.55
C LYS A 202 -24.49 39.41 32.71
N ASN A 203 -24.03 39.18 31.48
CA ASN A 203 -23.70 40.26 30.55
C ASN A 203 -24.95 41.08 30.18
N THR A 204 -26.07 40.40 29.93
CA THR A 204 -27.36 41.06 29.66
C THR A 204 -27.84 41.90 30.86
N GLU A 205 -27.70 41.36 32.07
CA GLU A 205 -28.01 42.08 33.31
C GLU A 205 -27.13 43.32 33.48
N LEU A 206 -25.82 43.19 33.28
CA LEU A 206 -24.89 44.34 33.33
C LEU A 206 -25.21 45.39 32.26
N GLN A 207 -25.63 44.99 31.06
CA GLN A 207 -26.09 45.94 30.03
C GLN A 207 -27.36 46.68 30.47
N ASN A 208 -28.29 46.01 31.13
CA ASN A 208 -29.49 46.64 31.66
C ASN A 208 -29.16 47.61 32.81
N GLN A 209 -28.27 47.23 33.71
CA GLN A 209 -27.79 48.10 34.79
C GLN A 209 -27.05 49.32 34.23
N LEU A 210 -26.24 49.15 33.18
CA LEU A 210 -25.58 50.27 32.50
C LEU A 210 -26.60 51.23 31.89
N LYS A 211 -27.63 50.72 31.21
CA LYS A 211 -28.73 51.55 30.67
C LYS A 211 -29.47 52.28 31.78
N LEU A 212 -29.71 51.63 32.91
CA LEU A 212 -30.37 52.25 34.06
C LEU A 212 -29.50 53.36 34.66
N ALA A 213 -28.21 53.11 34.86
CA ALA A 213 -27.27 54.13 35.32
C ALA A 213 -27.19 55.32 34.37
N GLN A 214 -27.17 55.08 33.05
CA GLN A 214 -27.25 56.13 32.03
C GLN A 214 -28.54 56.96 32.16
N LYS A 215 -29.69 56.33 32.40
CA LYS A 215 -30.96 57.05 32.64
C LYS A 215 -30.93 57.88 33.92
N CYS A 216 -30.39 57.36 35.01
CA CYS A 216 -30.24 58.11 36.26
C CYS A 216 -29.35 59.34 36.07
N LEU A 217 -28.19 59.16 35.43
CA LEU A 217 -27.29 60.27 35.08
C LEU A 217 -27.97 61.29 34.18
N GLN A 218 -28.72 60.85 33.16
CA GLN A 218 -29.48 61.74 32.29
C GLN A 218 -30.48 62.59 33.09
N HIS A 219 -31.15 61.99 34.08
CA HIS A 219 -32.07 62.70 34.96
C HIS A 219 -31.36 63.71 35.88
N GLU A 220 -30.15 63.41 36.36
CA GLU A 220 -29.34 64.32 37.18
C GLU A 220 -28.78 65.52 36.40
N ILE A 221 -28.53 65.34 35.09
CA ILE A 221 -27.98 66.39 34.21
C ILE A 221 -29.09 67.33 33.68
N GLY A 222 -30.37 67.05 33.97
CA GLY A 222 -31.53 67.82 33.51
C GLY A 222 -32.30 67.05 32.46
N GLY A 223 -33.25 66.23 32.94
CA GLY A 223 -33.79 65.03 32.28
C GLY A 223 -34.31 65.13 30.84
N ASP A 224 -34.57 66.33 30.30
CA ASP A 224 -35.38 66.45 29.06
C ASP A 224 -34.67 67.08 27.87
N THR A 225 -33.40 67.52 27.98
CA THR A 225 -32.76 68.29 26.88
C THR A 225 -31.48 67.70 26.29
N ILE A 226 -30.84 66.68 26.90
CA ILE A 226 -29.49 66.26 26.46
C ILE A 226 -29.29 64.75 26.55
N ASN A 227 -28.75 64.16 25.47
CA ASN A 227 -28.38 62.75 25.38
C ASN A 227 -26.92 62.56 25.85
N VAL A 228 -26.70 61.66 26.82
CA VAL A 228 -25.38 61.37 27.42
C VAL A 228 -24.35 60.91 26.37
N ASN A 229 -24.77 60.26 25.29
CA ASN A 229 -23.86 59.85 24.20
C ASN A 229 -23.32 61.05 23.40
N ILE A 230 -24.07 62.16 23.33
CA ILE A 230 -23.64 63.39 22.63
C ILE A 230 -22.55 64.11 23.43
N LEU A 231 -22.66 64.07 24.78
CA LEU A 231 -21.66 64.61 25.69
C LEU A 231 -20.34 63.82 25.65
N ALA A 232 -20.42 62.48 25.60
CA ALA A 232 -19.23 61.62 25.51
C ALA A 232 -18.43 61.83 24.22
N ASN A 233 -19.10 62.16 23.11
CA ASN A 233 -18.47 62.36 21.80
C ASN A 233 -17.98 63.79 21.53
N ASN A 234 -18.38 64.79 22.33
CA ASN A 234 -18.01 66.20 22.12
C ASN A 234 -17.40 66.83 23.39
N LEU A 235 -16.31 66.23 23.87
CA LEU A 235 -15.70 66.55 25.17
C LEU A 235 -15.12 67.99 25.27
N ASN A 236 -14.87 68.65 24.14
CA ASN A 236 -14.05 69.87 24.07
C ASN A 236 -14.81 71.18 23.84
N GLN A 237 -16.15 71.20 23.82
CA GLN A 237 -16.94 72.43 23.60
C GLN A 237 -18.09 72.64 24.62
N ALA A 238 -18.02 71.97 25.76
CA ALA A 238 -19.17 71.72 26.60
C ALA A 238 -19.18 72.62 27.86
N ASN A 239 -19.68 73.86 27.77
CA ASN A 239 -19.85 74.82 28.89
C ASN A 239 -21.01 74.45 29.86
N TRP A 240 -21.16 73.17 30.22
CA TRP A 240 -22.32 72.70 30.99
C TRP A 240 -22.10 72.79 32.51
N ARG A 241 -23.14 73.17 33.25
CA ARG A 241 -23.22 73.15 34.71
C ARG A 241 -24.40 72.27 35.12
N GLY A 242 -24.13 71.18 35.85
CA GLY A 242 -25.17 70.21 36.26
C GLY A 242 -26.18 70.77 37.26
N ARG A 243 -27.26 70.00 37.54
CA ARG A 243 -28.35 70.40 38.44
C ARG A 243 -27.86 70.81 39.83
N ALA A 244 -26.90 70.10 40.39
CA ALA A 244 -26.29 70.45 41.69
C ALA A 244 -25.66 71.86 41.66
N GLN A 245 -24.96 72.21 40.58
CA GLN A 245 -24.33 73.52 40.42
C GLN A 245 -25.37 74.64 40.20
N GLN A 246 -26.45 74.34 39.47
CA GLN A 246 -27.59 75.26 39.33
C GLN A 246 -28.29 75.49 40.68
N ILE A 247 -28.53 74.43 41.46
CA ILE A 247 -29.11 74.54 42.80
C ILE A 247 -28.22 75.39 43.70
N LEU A 248 -26.91 75.15 43.72
CA LEU A 248 -25.96 75.97 44.50
C LEU A 248 -26.02 77.44 44.10
N THR A 249 -26.04 77.74 42.80
CA THR A 249 -26.12 79.12 42.28
C THR A 249 -27.45 79.79 42.67
N LEU A 250 -28.57 79.06 42.55
CA LEU A 250 -29.89 79.57 42.96
C LEU A 250 -29.98 79.75 44.48
N THR A 251 -29.37 78.86 45.25
CA THR A 251 -29.35 78.93 46.72
C THR A 251 -28.54 80.13 47.19
N GLN A 252 -27.38 80.39 46.58
CA GLN A 252 -26.61 81.61 46.81
C GLN A 252 -27.42 82.86 46.45
N LYS A 253 -28.12 82.87 45.31
CA LYS A 253 -29.00 83.99 44.95
C LYS A 253 -30.15 84.18 45.93
N VAL A 254 -30.76 83.10 46.41
CA VAL A 254 -31.82 83.18 47.42
C VAL A 254 -31.25 83.70 48.75
N GLN A 255 -30.06 83.26 49.17
CA GLN A 255 -29.39 83.80 50.36
C GLN A 255 -29.06 85.29 50.19
N GLU A 256 -28.57 85.70 49.03
CA GLU A 256 -28.29 87.11 48.72
C GLU A 256 -29.58 87.94 48.72
N LEU A 257 -30.65 87.44 48.10
CA LEU A 257 -31.96 88.11 48.09
C LEU A 257 -32.57 88.18 49.50
N LYS A 258 -32.39 87.15 50.33
CA LYS A 258 -32.78 87.17 51.74
C LYS A 258 -31.98 88.22 52.52
N ALA A 259 -30.65 88.27 52.37
CA ALA A 259 -29.83 89.29 53.01
C ALA A 259 -30.18 90.72 52.54
N ARG A 260 -30.56 90.87 51.26
CA ARG A 260 -31.09 92.13 50.72
C ARG A 260 -32.48 92.49 51.28
N LEU A 261 -33.32 91.50 51.57
CA LEU A 261 -34.62 91.70 52.21
C LEU A 261 -34.45 92.08 53.69
N ASP A 262 -33.61 91.36 54.44
CA ASP A 262 -33.29 91.67 55.84
C ASP A 262 -32.70 93.09 55.96
N SER A 263 -31.79 93.47 55.07
CA SER A 263 -31.26 94.85 55.02
C SER A 263 -32.26 95.90 54.49
N SER A 264 -33.36 95.48 53.85
CA SER A 264 -34.48 96.34 53.45
C SER A 264 -35.54 96.45 54.54
N GLU A 265 -35.75 95.41 55.35
CA GLU A 265 -36.57 95.42 56.56
C GLU A 265 -35.89 96.24 57.66
N ASP A 266 -34.57 96.11 57.86
CA ASP A 266 -33.78 96.99 58.75
C ASP A 266 -33.86 98.46 58.31
N ARG A 267 -33.98 98.72 57.01
CA ARG A 267 -34.13 100.08 56.47
C ARG A 267 -35.59 100.57 56.53
N SER A 268 -36.57 99.67 56.60
CA SER A 268 -37.99 99.99 56.77
C SER A 268 -38.39 100.16 58.25
N LEU A 269 -37.66 99.54 59.18
CA LEU A 269 -37.77 99.76 60.62
C LEU A 269 -37.01 101.01 61.11
N ALA A 270 -36.15 101.60 60.28
CA ALA A 270 -35.49 102.89 60.51
C ALA A 270 -36.31 104.12 60.05
N GLY A 271 -37.59 103.92 59.69
CA GLY A 271 -38.48 104.95 59.16
C GLY A 271 -39.89 104.90 59.75
N GLY A 272 -40.02 105.23 61.04
CA GLY A 272 -41.27 105.76 61.62
C GLY A 272 -41.99 104.85 62.64
N GLY A 273 -42.03 105.31 63.90
CA GLY A 273 -43.17 105.07 64.78
C GLY A 273 -42.91 104.39 66.12
N THR A 274 -42.64 105.23 67.14
CA THR A 274 -43.09 105.12 68.55
C THR A 274 -42.45 104.09 69.49
N ASP A 275 -41.68 104.67 70.43
CA ASP A 275 -41.73 104.49 71.89
C ASP A 275 -41.67 103.08 72.49
N TYR A 276 -40.53 102.72 73.09
CA TYR A 276 -40.35 102.67 74.55
C TYR A 276 -38.95 102.11 74.91
N VAL A 277 -38.09 103.00 75.40
CA VAL A 277 -36.87 102.78 76.23
C VAL A 277 -37.31 102.21 77.60
N PRO A 278 -36.53 101.58 78.53
CA PRO A 278 -35.06 101.61 78.70
C PRO A 278 -34.30 100.36 79.26
N VAL A 279 -32.97 100.38 79.04
CA VAL A 279 -31.86 100.28 80.04
C VAL A 279 -31.27 98.91 80.47
N PRO A 280 -29.95 98.93 80.82
CA PRO A 280 -28.96 97.90 80.55
C PRO A 280 -28.21 97.47 81.85
N MET A 281 -26.90 97.18 81.73
CA MET A 281 -25.92 96.68 82.72
C MET A 281 -25.79 95.16 82.68
N GLY A 282 -24.61 94.56 82.82
CA GLY A 282 -23.26 95.01 83.14
C GLY A 282 -22.39 93.74 83.00
N SER A 283 -21.18 93.86 82.46
CA SER A 283 -19.96 94.03 83.24
C SER A 283 -19.31 92.69 83.59
N ASP A 284 -18.01 92.63 83.24
CA ASP A 284 -16.93 92.00 84.01
C ASP A 284 -16.75 90.47 83.90
N LEU A 285 -15.54 89.91 83.83
CA LEU A 285 -14.18 90.45 83.96
C LEU A 285 -13.20 89.37 83.49
N ASP A 286 -12.02 89.84 83.07
CA ASP A 286 -10.69 89.19 83.19
C ASP A 286 -10.38 87.96 82.34
N LYS A 287 -9.18 87.72 81.79
CA LYS A 287 -7.81 88.30 81.71
C LYS A 287 -7.06 87.27 80.79
N VAL A 288 -5.98 87.48 80.06
CA VAL A 288 -5.02 88.56 79.83
C VAL A 288 -4.13 88.12 78.65
N HIS A 289 -3.90 89.07 77.75
CA HIS A 289 -2.69 89.42 76.98
C HIS A 289 -2.06 88.43 75.97
N SER A 290 -1.97 88.74 74.67
CA SER A 290 -1.20 89.80 73.93
C SER A 290 0.08 89.16 73.35
N SER A 291 0.35 88.99 72.05
CA SER A 291 0.15 89.83 70.83
C SER A 291 0.85 91.20 70.94
N PRO A 292 1.18 91.93 69.85
CA PRO A 292 1.85 91.55 68.58
C PRO A 292 2.70 92.69 67.94
N ARG A 293 3.15 92.48 66.68
CA ARG A 293 3.18 93.41 65.50
C ARG A 293 4.07 94.68 65.56
N SER A 294 4.99 94.89 64.60
CA SER A 294 4.82 95.34 63.20
C SER A 294 4.49 96.83 63.02
N CYS A 295 5.35 97.54 62.27
CA CYS A 295 5.07 98.47 61.14
C CYS A 295 6.37 99.26 60.82
N HIS A 296 6.98 99.21 59.64
CA HIS A 296 6.66 99.90 58.37
C HIS A 296 6.47 101.43 58.45
N ALA A 297 7.41 102.16 57.82
CA ALA A 297 7.24 103.09 56.69
C ALA A 297 7.76 104.55 56.83
N SER A 298 8.40 104.97 55.73
CA SER A 298 8.40 106.29 55.06
C SER A 298 9.42 107.39 55.38
N LEU A 299 10.36 107.54 54.43
CA LEU A 299 10.69 108.70 53.56
C LEU A 299 10.54 110.15 54.05
N GLY A 300 11.59 110.94 53.77
CA GLY A 300 11.56 112.40 53.60
C GLY A 300 12.97 113.01 53.56
N GLY A 301 13.37 113.64 52.45
CA GLY A 301 14.68 114.26 52.23
C GLY A 301 14.76 115.75 52.59
N GLY A 302 15.94 116.35 52.40
CA GLY A 302 16.14 117.81 52.40
C GLY A 302 17.53 118.27 52.83
N ASP A 303 18.13 119.12 52.00
CA ASP A 303 19.50 119.65 51.98
C ASP A 303 19.98 120.42 53.23
N GLY A 304 21.31 120.52 53.37
CA GLY A 304 21.97 121.43 54.30
C GLY A 304 23.49 121.31 54.29
N ALA A 305 24.15 122.15 53.51
CA ALA A 305 25.59 122.29 53.39
C ALA A 305 26.28 122.72 54.70
N GLY A 306 27.56 122.37 54.85
CA GLY A 306 28.51 123.17 55.63
C GLY A 306 29.39 122.40 56.62
N THR A 307 30.61 122.11 56.17
CA THR A 307 31.86 122.15 56.96
C THR A 307 31.96 121.29 58.22
N THR A 308 32.72 120.18 58.14
CA THR A 308 34.02 120.02 58.82
C THR A 308 34.69 118.73 58.38
N ALA A 309 36.00 118.81 58.19
CA ALA A 309 36.86 117.80 57.60
C ALA A 309 37.27 116.69 58.61
N PRO A 310 38.12 115.72 58.24
CA PRO A 310 37.91 114.31 58.44
C PRO A 310 38.49 113.80 59.78
N PHE A 311 37.66 113.15 60.59
CA PHE A 311 38.13 112.41 61.76
C PHE A 311 38.58 111.00 61.35
N ASP A 312 39.67 110.95 60.60
CA ASP A 312 40.39 109.72 60.27
C ASP A 312 41.70 109.66 61.06
N ARG A 313 41.58 109.41 62.36
CA ARG A 313 42.73 109.10 63.21
C ARG A 313 42.20 108.32 64.41
N PHE A 314 42.64 107.06 64.53
CA PHE A 314 42.28 106.04 65.52
C PHE A 314 41.19 105.01 65.15
N THR A 315 41.37 104.24 64.07
CA THR A 315 41.18 102.75 64.08
C THR A 315 41.86 102.05 62.87
N PRO A 316 43.19 102.07 62.71
CA PRO A 316 43.89 101.31 61.65
C PRO A 316 43.63 99.79 61.71
N GLY A 317 43.39 99.25 62.92
CA GLY A 317 43.06 97.84 63.12
C GLY A 317 41.70 97.45 62.52
N VAL A 318 40.68 98.30 62.66
CA VAL A 318 39.31 98.02 62.20
C VAL A 318 39.21 98.04 60.67
N ARG A 319 39.85 99.01 59.99
CA ARG A 319 39.91 98.99 58.52
C ARG A 319 40.70 97.81 57.97
N LYS A 320 41.81 97.44 58.61
CA LYS A 320 42.60 96.26 58.20
C LYS A 320 41.79 94.98 58.37
N SER A 321 41.04 94.83 59.46
CA SER A 321 40.13 93.68 59.66
C SER A 321 38.95 93.70 58.69
N GLU A 322 38.41 94.88 58.34
CA GLU A 322 37.30 95.01 57.40
C GLU A 322 37.73 94.65 55.97
N ILE A 323 38.90 95.11 55.51
CA ILE A 323 39.45 94.75 54.19
C ILE A 323 39.73 93.25 54.12
N LEU A 324 40.31 92.65 55.18
CA LEU A 324 40.54 91.21 55.24
C LEU A 324 39.21 90.43 55.23
N HIS A 325 38.18 90.92 55.93
CA HIS A 325 36.85 90.32 55.91
C HIS A 325 36.21 90.42 54.52
N ARG A 326 36.27 91.58 53.86
CA ARG A 326 35.77 91.76 52.49
C ARG A 326 36.50 90.86 51.50
N ALA A 327 37.83 90.76 51.59
CA ALA A 327 38.62 89.85 50.75
C ALA A 327 38.26 88.38 50.99
N LYS A 328 37.98 88.00 52.25
CA LYS A 328 37.50 86.66 52.59
C LYS A 328 36.09 86.39 52.03
N VAL A 329 35.18 87.37 52.12
CA VAL A 329 33.85 87.28 51.52
C VAL A 329 33.95 87.15 50.00
N GLU A 330 34.74 87.98 49.33
CA GLU A 330 34.94 87.90 47.88
C GLU A 330 35.58 86.56 47.46
N ALA A 331 36.51 86.02 48.26
CA ALA A 331 37.09 84.70 48.02
C ALA A 331 36.04 83.58 48.15
N LEU A 332 35.19 83.64 49.18
CA LEU A 332 34.09 82.70 49.37
C LEU A 332 33.02 82.85 48.27
N GLU A 333 32.73 84.05 47.80
CA GLU A 333 31.82 84.30 46.68
C GLU A 333 32.37 83.70 45.37
N LYS A 334 33.66 83.87 45.09
CA LYS A 334 34.33 83.21 43.96
C LYS A 334 34.30 81.68 44.09
N GLU A 335 34.49 81.15 45.29
CA GLU A 335 34.40 79.72 45.57
C GLU A 335 32.97 79.19 45.36
N ILE A 336 31.95 79.91 45.81
CA ILE A 336 30.54 79.59 45.58
C ILE A 336 30.24 79.55 44.07
N VAL A 337 30.67 80.56 43.31
CA VAL A 337 30.47 80.60 41.85
C VAL A 337 31.20 79.45 41.15
N ASN A 338 32.43 79.15 41.57
CA ASN A 338 33.20 78.03 41.01
C ASN A 338 32.54 76.67 41.32
N LEU A 339 32.04 76.47 42.54
CA LEU A 339 31.30 75.27 42.93
C LEU A 339 29.98 75.15 42.18
N GLN A 340 29.27 76.27 41.96
CA GLN A 340 28.05 76.29 41.13
C GLN A 340 28.35 75.91 39.67
N ALA A 341 29.44 76.42 39.09
CA ALA A 341 29.86 76.08 37.73
C ALA A 341 30.24 74.59 37.61
N GLN A 342 30.97 74.05 38.58
CA GLN A 342 31.29 72.61 38.61
C GLN A 342 30.03 71.75 38.75
N LEU A 343 29.08 72.16 39.58
CA LEU A 343 27.81 71.45 39.75
C LEU A 343 27.01 71.43 38.44
N GLU A 344 26.98 72.54 37.70
CA GLU A 344 26.29 72.62 36.42
C GLU A 344 26.99 71.78 35.32
N ASP A 345 28.33 71.76 35.29
CA ASP A 345 29.10 70.88 34.39
C ASP A 345 28.83 69.40 34.70
N GLN A 346 28.75 69.02 35.98
CA GLN A 346 28.37 67.66 36.38
C GLN A 346 26.92 67.32 35.96
N ARG A 347 25.98 68.24 36.10
CA ARG A 347 24.60 68.05 35.61
C ARG A 347 24.55 67.84 34.10
N SER A 348 25.31 68.62 33.33
CA SER A 348 25.43 68.48 31.88
C SER A 348 26.01 67.12 31.49
N LYS A 349 27.09 66.67 32.14
CA LYS A 349 27.67 65.32 31.95
C LYS A 349 26.68 64.21 32.26
N ILE A 350 25.94 64.32 33.35
CA ILE A 350 24.89 63.34 33.71
C ILE A 350 23.82 63.29 32.62
N LEU A 351 23.39 64.44 32.07
CA LEU A 351 22.40 64.48 31.00
C LEU A 351 22.92 63.82 29.71
N ALA A 352 24.16 64.11 29.31
CA ALA A 352 24.79 63.48 28.15
C ALA A 352 24.90 61.95 28.32
N LEU A 353 25.29 61.48 29.50
CA LEU A 353 25.34 60.04 29.82
C LEU A 353 23.94 59.40 29.82
N LYS A 354 22.90 60.10 30.27
CA LYS A 354 21.50 59.64 30.21
C LYS A 354 21.02 59.50 28.77
N VAL A 355 21.28 60.49 27.92
CA VAL A 355 20.93 60.43 26.48
C VAL A 355 21.67 59.27 25.81
N ARG A 356 22.98 59.14 26.02
CA ARG A 356 23.77 58.02 25.49
C ARG A 356 23.24 56.66 25.96
N ASN A 357 22.94 56.52 27.25
CA ASN A 357 22.36 55.28 27.78
C ASN A 357 21.01 54.98 27.11
N LYS A 358 20.14 55.98 26.96
CA LYS A 358 18.86 55.81 26.28
C LYS A 358 19.04 55.33 24.84
N THR A 359 19.92 55.96 24.06
CA THR A 359 20.21 55.56 22.68
C THR A 359 20.78 54.15 22.61
N LEU A 360 21.75 53.81 23.47
CA LEU A 360 22.30 52.45 23.53
C LEU A 360 21.24 51.41 23.90
N ASN A 361 20.33 51.74 24.82
CA ASN A 361 19.25 50.84 25.20
C ASN A 361 18.25 50.65 24.04
N GLU A 362 17.90 51.72 23.33
CA GLU A 362 17.05 51.65 22.13
C GLU A 362 17.70 50.77 21.06
N ASP A 363 19.00 50.93 20.81
CA ASP A 363 19.72 50.10 19.85
C ASP A 363 19.83 48.64 20.31
N LEU A 364 20.05 48.38 21.60
CA LEU A 364 20.01 47.03 22.16
C LEU A 364 18.64 46.37 21.97
N ILE A 365 17.55 47.11 22.17
CA ILE A 365 16.19 46.61 21.92
C ILE A 365 16.00 46.31 20.42
N LYS A 366 16.43 47.20 19.52
CA LYS A 366 16.36 46.96 18.06
C LYS A 366 17.13 45.71 17.66
N TYR A 367 18.35 45.52 18.14
CA TYR A 367 19.14 44.32 17.84
C TYR A 367 18.51 43.06 18.44
N LYS A 368 17.88 43.15 19.61
CA LYS A 368 17.14 42.03 20.20
C LYS A 368 15.94 41.63 19.35
N ILE A 369 15.14 42.61 18.88
CA ILE A 369 14.01 42.34 17.97
C ILE A 369 14.51 41.70 16.68
N ARG A 370 15.54 42.28 16.06
CA ARG A 370 16.13 41.73 14.82
C ARG A 370 16.69 40.32 15.00
N SER A 371 17.27 40.02 16.16
CA SER A 371 17.74 38.67 16.49
C SER A 371 16.58 37.69 16.55
N SER A 372 15.48 38.05 17.21
CA SER A 372 14.28 37.20 17.29
C SER A 372 13.62 37.00 15.91
N GLU A 373 13.58 38.03 15.07
CA GLU A 373 13.05 37.91 13.69
C GLU A 373 13.89 36.93 12.84
N LEU A 374 15.22 36.98 12.96
CA LEU A 374 16.11 36.07 12.23
C LEU A 374 16.00 34.62 12.74
N GLU A 375 15.80 34.43 14.04
CA GLU A 375 15.54 33.12 14.64
C GLU A 375 14.22 32.55 14.12
N GLU A 376 13.14 33.33 14.13
CA GLU A 376 11.83 32.92 13.60
C GLU A 376 11.91 32.59 12.09
N GLN A 377 12.65 33.40 11.31
CA GLN A 377 12.87 33.11 9.89
C GLN A 377 13.65 31.81 9.68
N THR A 378 14.62 31.51 10.54
CA THR A 378 15.38 30.25 10.50
C THR A 378 14.46 29.06 10.79
N ASP A 379 13.53 29.21 11.74
CA ASP A 379 12.52 28.18 12.04
C ASP A 379 11.57 27.95 10.86
N TYR A 380 11.06 29.00 10.22
CA TYR A 380 10.21 28.86 9.03
C TYR A 380 10.94 28.16 7.88
N ASN A 381 12.21 28.50 7.65
CA ASN A 381 13.03 27.85 6.64
C ASN A 381 13.24 26.37 6.96
N GLY A 382 13.51 26.04 8.23
CA GLY A 382 13.61 24.65 8.70
C GLY A 382 12.33 23.85 8.44
N VAL A 383 11.18 24.37 8.88
CA VAL A 383 9.88 23.74 8.65
C VAL A 383 9.57 23.57 7.17
N ASN A 384 9.93 24.54 6.32
CA ASN A 384 9.73 24.43 4.87
C ASN A 384 10.62 23.34 4.25
N ILE A 385 11.90 23.25 4.67
CA ILE A 385 12.82 22.19 4.24
C ILE A 385 12.27 20.82 4.65
N ASP A 386 11.85 20.66 5.91
CA ASP A 386 11.28 19.41 6.41
C ASP A 386 10.01 19.03 5.64
N THR A 387 9.12 20.00 5.38
CA THR A 387 7.89 19.77 4.61
C THR A 387 8.20 19.35 3.17
N MET A 388 9.19 19.95 2.52
CA MET A 388 9.61 19.55 1.17
C MET A 388 10.27 18.17 1.16
N ASN A 389 11.13 17.87 2.14
CA ASN A 389 11.74 16.55 2.30
C ASN A 389 10.69 15.46 2.54
N ASP A 390 9.66 15.74 3.33
CA ASP A 390 8.53 14.85 3.57
C ASP A 390 7.76 14.56 2.29
N LYS A 391 7.49 15.60 1.47
CA LYS A 391 6.82 15.44 0.17
C LYS A 391 7.66 14.61 -0.79
N LEU A 392 8.97 14.87 -0.87
CA LEU A 392 9.90 14.11 -1.71
C LEU A 392 9.98 12.65 -1.27
N SER A 393 10.04 12.41 0.05
CA SER A 393 10.07 11.07 0.64
C SER A 393 8.78 10.30 0.37
N LYS A 394 7.61 10.94 0.51
CA LYS A 394 6.31 10.36 0.16
C LYS A 394 6.23 10.04 -1.33
N GLN A 395 6.71 10.93 -2.20
CA GLN A 395 6.73 10.71 -3.64
C GLN A 395 7.65 9.52 -4.00
N ARG A 396 8.84 9.45 -3.42
CA ARG A 396 9.75 8.32 -3.57
C ARG A 396 9.11 7.01 -3.13
N GLN A 397 8.47 6.99 -1.96
CA GLN A 397 7.78 5.81 -1.45
C GLN A 397 6.62 5.37 -2.37
N GLN A 398 5.87 6.33 -2.93
CA GLN A 398 4.80 6.01 -3.89
C GLN A 398 5.32 5.39 -5.18
N TYR A 399 6.48 5.83 -5.68
CA TYR A 399 7.10 5.20 -6.85
C TYR A 399 7.66 3.82 -6.53
N GLU A 400 8.30 3.64 -5.38
CA GLU A 400 8.78 2.32 -4.97
C GLU A 400 7.61 1.34 -4.79
N SER A 401 6.53 1.75 -4.13
CA SER A 401 5.33 0.92 -3.98
C SER A 401 4.75 0.53 -5.34
N ARG A 402 4.62 1.48 -6.28
CA ARG A 402 4.13 1.18 -7.65
C ARG A 402 5.06 0.21 -8.40
N MET A 403 6.36 0.35 -8.21
CA MET A 403 7.34 -0.57 -8.80
C MET A 403 7.21 -1.97 -8.20
N ASP A 404 7.02 -2.09 -6.89
CA ASP A 404 6.83 -3.36 -6.20
C ASP A 404 5.50 -4.03 -6.58
N ASP A 405 4.41 -3.26 -6.70
CA ASP A 405 3.13 -3.75 -7.20
C ASP A 405 3.25 -4.28 -8.64
N THR A 406 3.98 -3.55 -9.49
CA THR A 406 4.23 -3.98 -10.89
C THR A 406 5.10 -5.25 -10.94
N ARG A 407 6.10 -5.36 -10.06
CA ARG A 407 6.94 -6.57 -9.94
C ARG A 407 6.10 -7.76 -9.47
N ALA A 408 5.23 -7.57 -8.49
CA ALA A 408 4.34 -8.62 -7.98
C ALA A 408 3.36 -9.09 -9.07
N GLU A 409 2.78 -8.17 -9.82
CA GLU A 409 1.87 -8.50 -10.93
C GLU A 409 2.61 -9.22 -12.06
N LEU A 410 3.83 -8.82 -12.39
CA LEU A 410 4.65 -9.52 -13.38
C LEU A 410 4.95 -10.97 -12.97
N ILE A 411 5.24 -11.21 -11.68
CA ILE A 411 5.43 -12.55 -11.14
C ILE A 411 4.15 -13.36 -11.29
N ARG A 412 3.00 -12.82 -10.86
CA ARG A 412 1.69 -13.49 -10.95
C ARG A 412 1.35 -13.88 -12.40
N VAL A 413 1.47 -12.94 -13.34
CA VAL A 413 1.22 -13.18 -14.77
C VAL A 413 2.19 -14.23 -15.33
N THR A 414 3.45 -14.24 -14.88
CA THR A 414 4.44 -15.23 -15.31
C THR A 414 4.07 -16.64 -14.81
N GLU A 415 3.66 -16.77 -13.55
CA GLU A 415 3.20 -18.03 -12.96
C GLU A 415 1.92 -18.55 -13.62
N GLU A 416 0.96 -17.67 -13.89
CA GLU A 416 -0.27 -18.00 -14.63
C GLU A 416 0.06 -18.47 -16.05
N ARG A 417 0.92 -17.75 -16.77
CA ARG A 417 1.38 -18.12 -18.11
C ARG A 417 2.08 -19.48 -18.10
N ASP A 418 2.94 -19.74 -17.12
CA ASP A 418 3.65 -21.02 -17.03
C ASP A 418 2.70 -22.18 -16.66
N THR A 419 1.65 -21.91 -15.88
CA THR A 419 0.59 -22.89 -15.59
C THR A 419 -0.22 -23.24 -16.84
N VAL A 420 -0.66 -22.22 -17.59
CA VAL A 420 -1.37 -22.41 -18.86
C VAL A 420 -0.50 -23.14 -19.89
N ARG A 421 0.80 -22.83 -19.94
CA ARG A 421 1.75 -23.54 -20.82
C ARG A 421 1.82 -25.03 -20.49
N ARG A 422 1.95 -25.40 -19.21
CA ARG A 422 1.96 -26.81 -18.79
C ARG A 422 0.64 -27.52 -19.15
N GLN A 423 -0.51 -26.89 -18.92
CA GLN A 423 -1.80 -27.45 -19.30
C GLN A 423 -1.91 -27.66 -20.82
N MET A 424 -1.39 -26.73 -21.62
CA MET A 424 -1.36 -26.86 -23.07
C MET A 424 -0.45 -28.02 -23.52
N GLU A 425 0.72 -28.18 -22.90
CA GLU A 425 1.63 -29.30 -23.15
C GLU A 425 1.00 -30.66 -22.78
N GLU A 426 0.32 -30.74 -21.64
CA GLU A 426 -0.42 -31.93 -21.21
C GLU A 426 -1.55 -32.30 -22.19
N LEU A 427 -2.37 -31.32 -22.60
CA LEU A 427 -3.43 -31.52 -23.58
C LEU A 427 -2.87 -31.93 -24.95
N SER A 428 -1.75 -31.33 -25.37
CA SER A 428 -1.06 -31.70 -26.61
C SER A 428 -0.53 -33.14 -26.55
N SER A 429 0.02 -33.56 -25.42
CA SER A 429 0.49 -34.93 -25.19
C SER A 429 -0.67 -35.93 -25.26
N MET A 430 -1.77 -35.65 -24.58
CA MET A 430 -2.98 -36.47 -24.61
C MET A 430 -3.58 -36.56 -26.02
N HIS A 431 -3.59 -35.44 -26.77
CA HIS A 431 -4.05 -35.44 -28.15
C HIS A 431 -3.21 -36.35 -29.04
N LEU A 432 -1.88 -36.31 -28.88
CA LEU A 432 -0.96 -37.17 -29.64
C LEU A 432 -1.14 -38.66 -29.31
N GLU A 433 -1.35 -38.98 -28.04
CA GLU A 433 -1.65 -40.34 -27.60
C GLU A 433 -2.97 -40.84 -28.20
N LEU A 434 -4.05 -40.05 -28.10
CA LEU A 434 -5.34 -40.36 -28.70
C LEU A 434 -5.22 -40.54 -30.22
N GLN A 435 -4.48 -39.68 -30.90
CA GLN A 435 -4.23 -39.80 -32.33
C GLN A 435 -3.51 -41.11 -32.68
N THR A 436 -2.55 -41.53 -31.86
CA THR A 436 -1.83 -42.79 -32.03
C THR A 436 -2.75 -43.99 -31.83
N VAL A 437 -3.59 -43.96 -30.79
CA VAL A 437 -4.60 -44.99 -30.54
C VAL A 437 -5.60 -45.08 -31.67
N VAL A 438 -6.10 -43.94 -32.18
CA VAL A 438 -7.02 -43.91 -33.33
C VAL A 438 -6.38 -44.55 -34.55
N LYS A 439 -5.13 -44.17 -34.90
CA LYS A 439 -4.39 -44.79 -36.02
C LYS A 439 -4.23 -46.30 -35.84
N GLN A 440 -3.90 -46.76 -34.62
CA GLN A 440 -3.81 -48.20 -34.34
C GLN A 440 -5.16 -48.89 -34.54
N LYS A 441 -6.26 -48.28 -34.08
CA LYS A 441 -7.61 -48.83 -34.28
C LYS A 441 -8.02 -48.86 -35.75
N GLU A 442 -7.61 -47.89 -36.56
CA GLU A 442 -7.83 -47.93 -38.02
C GLU A 442 -7.10 -49.12 -38.67
N VAL A 443 -5.87 -49.41 -38.25
CA VAL A 443 -5.12 -50.59 -38.71
C VAL A 443 -5.81 -51.89 -38.28
N ASP A 444 -6.23 -51.98 -37.01
CA ASP A 444 -6.95 -53.16 -36.49
C ASP A 444 -8.28 -53.38 -37.27
N ILE A 445 -9.03 -52.31 -37.53
CA ILE A 445 -10.28 -52.36 -38.31
C ILE A 445 -10.00 -52.83 -39.74
N ALA A 446 -8.97 -52.30 -40.40
CA ALA A 446 -8.59 -52.73 -41.75
C ALA A 446 -8.24 -54.23 -41.78
N GLY A 447 -7.48 -54.72 -40.79
CA GLY A 447 -7.16 -56.15 -40.66
C GLY A 447 -8.39 -57.02 -40.42
N LEU A 448 -9.31 -56.59 -39.54
CA LEU A 448 -10.58 -57.29 -39.32
C LEU A 448 -11.48 -57.29 -40.57
N GLN A 449 -11.51 -56.21 -41.34
CA GLN A 449 -12.24 -56.14 -42.61
C GLN A 449 -11.65 -57.10 -43.65
N GLU A 450 -10.32 -57.23 -43.72
CA GLU A 450 -9.66 -58.20 -44.60
C GLU A 450 -9.96 -59.63 -44.18
N MET A 451 -9.91 -59.92 -42.87
CA MET A 451 -10.28 -61.23 -42.34
C MET A 451 -11.76 -61.54 -42.59
N ALA A 452 -12.66 -60.58 -42.40
CA ALA A 452 -14.07 -60.72 -42.71
C ALA A 452 -14.28 -61.03 -44.21
N LYS A 453 -13.61 -60.31 -45.11
CA LYS A 453 -13.65 -60.61 -46.56
C LYS A 453 -13.14 -62.02 -46.88
N LYS A 454 -12.05 -62.45 -46.23
CA LYS A 454 -11.51 -63.80 -46.40
C LYS A 454 -12.50 -64.86 -45.91
N LEU A 455 -13.09 -64.66 -44.72
CA LEU A 455 -14.12 -65.54 -44.18
C LEU A 455 -15.38 -65.56 -45.05
N GLU A 456 -15.80 -64.42 -45.61
CA GLU A 456 -16.91 -64.36 -46.58
C GLU A 456 -16.59 -65.12 -47.87
N MET A 457 -15.35 -65.02 -48.39
CA MET A 457 -14.90 -65.81 -49.54
C MET A 457 -14.87 -67.31 -49.22
N ASP A 458 -14.28 -67.69 -48.08
CA ASP A 458 -14.20 -69.07 -47.62
C ASP A 458 -15.62 -69.63 -47.40
N LEU A 459 -16.51 -68.86 -46.76
CA LEU A 459 -17.92 -69.21 -46.58
C LEU A 459 -18.64 -69.30 -47.92
N ARG A 460 -18.41 -68.41 -48.89
CA ARG A 460 -19.00 -68.49 -50.23
C ARG A 460 -18.49 -69.70 -51.01
N ALA A 461 -17.24 -70.11 -50.81
CA ALA A 461 -16.68 -71.33 -51.39
C ALA A 461 -17.31 -72.59 -50.78
N VAL A 462 -17.45 -72.64 -49.46
CA VAL A 462 -18.11 -73.75 -48.73
C VAL A 462 -19.61 -73.77 -49.03
N THR A 463 -20.28 -72.62 -49.03
CA THR A 463 -21.71 -72.48 -49.32
C THR A 463 -22.07 -72.56 -50.79
N GLY A 464 -21.14 -72.35 -51.72
CA GLY A 464 -21.32 -72.73 -53.12
C GLY A 464 -21.55 -74.25 -53.28
N GLY A 465 -20.96 -75.07 -52.41
CA GLY A 465 -21.27 -76.50 -52.28
C GLY A 465 -22.39 -76.81 -51.28
N PHE A 466 -22.48 -76.08 -50.17
CA PHE A 466 -23.48 -76.31 -49.11
C PHE A 466 -24.88 -75.81 -49.49
N LEU A 467 -25.06 -74.81 -50.35
CA LEU A 467 -26.36 -74.45 -50.93
C LEU A 467 -26.89 -75.54 -51.89
N PHE A 468 -26.01 -76.38 -52.43
CA PHE A 468 -26.38 -77.61 -53.13
C PHE A 468 -26.76 -78.74 -52.15
N SER A 469 -26.15 -78.77 -50.96
CA SER A 469 -26.38 -79.78 -49.91
C SER A 469 -27.52 -79.43 -48.92
N CYS A 470 -27.88 -78.15 -48.75
CA CYS A 470 -28.99 -77.68 -47.92
C CYS A 470 -30.36 -77.92 -48.54
N ARG A 471 -30.41 -78.32 -49.83
CA ARG A 471 -31.66 -78.84 -50.41
C ARG A 471 -32.11 -80.14 -49.72
N GLU A 472 -31.25 -80.78 -48.93
CA GLU A 472 -31.49 -82.11 -48.33
C GLU A 472 -31.53 -82.16 -46.79
N PHE A 473 -31.25 -81.08 -46.06
CA PHE A 473 -31.29 -81.12 -44.58
C PHE A 473 -32.50 -80.37 -43.98
N ARG A 474 -33.51 -81.20 -43.68
CA ARG A 474 -34.60 -81.14 -42.68
C ARG A 474 -34.92 -79.79 -42.03
N LYS A 475 -36.19 -79.40 -42.19
CA LYS A 475 -36.84 -78.14 -41.78
C LYS A 475 -36.96 -77.88 -40.28
N GLU A 476 -36.64 -78.83 -39.39
CA GLU A 476 -36.98 -78.72 -37.95
C GLU A 476 -35.87 -78.06 -37.11
N GLU A 477 -34.60 -78.30 -37.42
CA GLU A 477 -33.47 -77.70 -36.67
C GLU A 477 -33.29 -76.20 -36.97
N TYR A 478 -33.66 -75.75 -38.16
CA TYR A 478 -33.64 -74.34 -38.55
C TYR A 478 -34.64 -73.49 -37.76
N VAL A 479 -35.79 -74.06 -37.38
CA VAL A 479 -36.81 -73.34 -36.58
C VAL A 479 -36.26 -73.07 -35.18
N GLY A 480 -35.63 -74.06 -34.54
CA GLY A 480 -35.05 -73.87 -33.21
C GLY A 480 -33.92 -72.82 -33.16
N ILE A 481 -33.10 -72.74 -34.20
CA ILE A 481 -32.04 -71.72 -34.30
C ILE A 481 -32.64 -70.32 -34.52
N LEU A 482 -33.67 -70.20 -35.37
CA LEU A 482 -34.37 -68.93 -35.58
C LEU A 482 -35.07 -68.44 -34.31
N ASP A 483 -35.74 -69.34 -33.58
CA ASP A 483 -36.38 -69.01 -32.30
C ASP A 483 -35.34 -68.57 -31.26
N ALA A 484 -34.18 -69.23 -31.18
CA ALA A 484 -33.10 -68.83 -30.28
C ALA A 484 -32.53 -67.44 -30.62
N LEU A 485 -32.31 -67.15 -31.90
CA LEU A 485 -31.84 -65.85 -32.37
C LEU A 485 -32.89 -64.74 -32.14
N GLU A 486 -34.18 -65.04 -32.30
CA GLU A 486 -35.27 -64.10 -31.99
C GLU A 486 -35.31 -63.78 -30.49
N VAL A 487 -35.07 -64.78 -29.63
CA VAL A 487 -34.96 -64.58 -28.17
C VAL A 487 -33.75 -63.71 -27.82
N GLU A 488 -32.57 -63.97 -28.39
CA GLU A 488 -31.38 -63.15 -28.16
C GLU A 488 -31.55 -61.70 -28.65
N LYS A 489 -32.16 -61.50 -29.82
CA LYS A 489 -32.55 -60.18 -30.33
C LYS A 489 -33.46 -59.44 -29.35
N ASN A 490 -34.47 -60.11 -28.81
CA ASN A 490 -35.39 -59.52 -27.85
C ASN A 490 -34.68 -59.17 -26.52
N GLN A 491 -33.75 -60.01 -26.07
CA GLN A 491 -32.91 -59.75 -24.89
C GLN A 491 -32.02 -58.50 -25.09
N LEU A 492 -31.42 -58.34 -26.28
CA LEU A 492 -30.62 -57.18 -26.63
C LEU A 492 -31.45 -55.89 -26.71
N LEU A 493 -32.67 -55.98 -27.25
CA LEU A 493 -33.63 -54.86 -27.26
C LEU A 493 -33.99 -54.38 -25.85
N LEU A 494 -34.23 -55.32 -24.93
CA LEU A 494 -34.47 -55.03 -23.50
C LEU A 494 -33.27 -54.35 -22.85
N LEU A 495 -32.06 -54.85 -23.11
CA LEU A 495 -30.82 -54.25 -22.59
C LEU A 495 -30.63 -52.82 -23.13
N ASN A 496 -30.86 -52.62 -24.43
CA ASN A 496 -30.77 -51.29 -25.05
C ASN A 496 -31.78 -50.31 -24.44
N LYS A 497 -33.01 -50.76 -24.19
CA LYS A 497 -34.04 -49.98 -23.50
C LYS A 497 -33.60 -49.58 -22.08
N SER A 498 -33.06 -50.52 -21.30
CA SER A 498 -32.56 -50.24 -19.93
C SER A 498 -31.38 -49.27 -19.93
N LEU A 499 -30.49 -49.37 -20.92
CA LEU A 499 -29.37 -48.44 -21.10
C LEU A 499 -29.87 -47.03 -21.42
N ASN A 500 -30.85 -46.89 -22.32
CA ASN A 500 -31.45 -45.59 -22.64
C ASN A 500 -32.15 -44.98 -21.42
N GLU A 501 -32.90 -45.75 -20.63
CA GLU A 501 -33.53 -45.26 -19.41
C GLU A 501 -32.50 -44.78 -18.37
N ARG A 502 -31.39 -45.50 -18.19
CA ARG A 502 -30.28 -45.03 -17.33
C ARG A 502 -29.63 -43.76 -17.85
N LEU A 503 -29.41 -43.68 -19.16
CA LEU A 503 -28.78 -42.53 -19.79
C LEU A 503 -29.67 -41.29 -19.64
N GLU A 504 -30.98 -41.45 -19.78
CA GLU A 504 -31.95 -40.37 -19.56
C GLU A 504 -32.01 -39.93 -18.09
N THR A 505 -31.94 -40.88 -17.16
CA THR A 505 -31.87 -40.58 -15.71
C THR A 505 -30.60 -39.81 -15.38
N GLU A 506 -29.45 -40.19 -15.94
CA GLU A 506 -28.19 -39.46 -15.76
C GLU A 506 -28.22 -38.09 -16.41
N ARG A 507 -28.84 -37.93 -17.59
CA ARG A 507 -29.06 -36.62 -18.21
C ARG A 507 -29.86 -35.69 -17.31
N ALA A 508 -30.98 -36.16 -16.76
CA ALA A 508 -31.80 -35.39 -15.83
C ALA A 508 -31.01 -35.01 -14.55
N ARG A 509 -30.19 -35.93 -14.03
CA ARG A 509 -29.30 -35.66 -12.88
C ARG A 509 -28.27 -34.57 -13.22
N VAL A 510 -27.63 -34.65 -14.39
CA VAL A 510 -26.66 -33.66 -14.86
C VAL A 510 -27.32 -32.30 -15.03
N GLU A 511 -28.49 -32.23 -15.65
CA GLU A 511 -29.26 -30.99 -15.83
C GLU A 511 -29.62 -30.35 -14.47
N GLY A 512 -30.06 -31.14 -13.49
CA GLY A 512 -30.32 -30.66 -12.13
C GLY A 512 -29.08 -30.08 -11.45
N THR A 513 -27.90 -30.69 -11.63
CA THR A 513 -26.64 -30.14 -11.11
C THR A 513 -26.22 -28.86 -11.83
N GLN A 514 -26.42 -28.78 -13.15
CA GLN A 514 -26.15 -27.56 -13.93
C GLN A 514 -27.05 -26.40 -13.50
N GLU A 515 -28.33 -26.66 -13.22
CA GLU A 515 -29.26 -25.66 -12.70
C GLU A 515 -28.82 -25.14 -11.32
N GLN A 516 -28.36 -26.02 -10.42
CA GLN A 516 -27.81 -25.59 -9.12
C GLN A 516 -26.55 -24.74 -9.29
N ILE A 517 -25.64 -25.13 -10.19
CA ILE A 517 -24.45 -24.34 -10.52
C ILE A 517 -24.85 -22.96 -11.04
N ALA A 518 -25.86 -22.86 -11.91
CA ALA A 518 -26.36 -21.58 -12.41
C ALA A 518 -26.93 -20.69 -11.30
N LYS A 519 -27.68 -21.27 -10.35
CA LYS A 519 -28.18 -20.56 -9.15
C LYS A 519 -27.04 -20.05 -8.28
N HIS A 520 -26.01 -20.87 -8.05
CA HIS A 520 -24.82 -20.46 -7.28
C HIS A 520 -24.02 -19.36 -7.98
N LYS A 521 -23.80 -19.45 -9.31
CA LYS A 521 -23.16 -18.39 -10.09
C LYS A 521 -23.91 -17.06 -9.95
N THR A 522 -25.24 -17.08 -10.07
CA THR A 522 -26.08 -15.89 -9.89
C THR A 522 -25.94 -15.29 -8.49
N ARG A 523 -25.90 -16.14 -7.45
CA ARG A 523 -25.69 -15.69 -6.06
C ARG A 523 -24.30 -15.08 -5.86
N ILE A 524 -23.26 -15.68 -6.44
CA ILE A 524 -21.88 -15.16 -6.40
C ILE A 524 -21.83 -13.78 -7.05
N SER A 525 -22.38 -13.60 -8.25
CA SER A 525 -22.39 -12.29 -8.92
C SER A 525 -23.11 -11.19 -8.12
N ARG A 526 -24.17 -11.53 -7.36
CA ARG A 526 -24.84 -10.58 -6.45
C ARG A 526 -23.95 -10.19 -5.27
N LEU A 527 -23.23 -11.15 -4.69
CA LEU A 527 -22.30 -10.88 -3.59
C LEU A 527 -21.11 -10.04 -4.07
N GLU A 528 -20.56 -10.34 -5.25
CA GLU A 528 -19.51 -9.54 -5.88
C GLU A 528 -19.97 -8.10 -6.14
N ALA A 529 -21.20 -7.90 -6.61
CA ALA A 529 -21.77 -6.56 -6.78
C ALA A 529 -21.88 -5.81 -5.44
N ARG A 530 -22.28 -6.51 -4.37
CA ARG A 530 -22.38 -5.92 -3.03
C ARG A 530 -21.00 -5.56 -2.45
N ILE A 531 -19.98 -6.37 -2.72
CA ILE A 531 -18.60 -6.08 -2.33
C ILE A 531 -18.13 -4.80 -3.03
N ARG A 532 -18.33 -4.67 -4.36
CA ARG A 532 -17.99 -3.46 -5.11
C ARG A 532 -18.69 -2.20 -4.57
N GLU A 533 -19.94 -2.34 -4.14
CA GLU A 533 -20.69 -1.24 -3.53
C GLU A 533 -20.11 -0.82 -2.17
N LEU A 534 -19.72 -1.79 -1.34
CA LEU A 534 -19.07 -1.53 -0.05
C LEU A 534 -17.67 -0.93 -0.21
N GLU A 535 -16.90 -1.38 -1.19
CA GLU A 535 -15.60 -0.79 -1.54
C GLU A 535 -15.75 0.68 -1.95
N LYS A 536 -16.76 0.99 -2.78
CA LYS A 536 -17.06 2.36 -3.19
C LYS A 536 -17.47 3.24 -2.00
N GLU A 537 -18.30 2.74 -1.09
CA GLU A 537 -18.67 3.48 0.13
C GLU A 537 -17.45 3.72 1.04
N LEU A 538 -16.55 2.74 1.14
CA LEU A 538 -15.31 2.88 1.91
C LEU A 538 -14.40 3.98 1.32
N ASP A 539 -14.26 4.04 0.00
CA ASP A 539 -13.52 5.09 -0.69
C ASP A 539 -14.13 6.48 -0.43
N VAL A 540 -15.45 6.61 -0.54
CA VAL A 540 -16.17 7.85 -0.24
C VAL A 540 -15.97 8.27 1.22
N GLN A 541 -15.99 7.32 2.16
CA GLN A 541 -15.69 7.60 3.57
C GLN A 541 -14.23 8.01 3.77
N SER A 542 -13.29 7.39 3.06
CA SER A 542 -11.88 7.77 3.08
C SER A 542 -11.68 9.20 2.58
N ASP A 543 -12.38 9.59 1.52
CA ASP A 543 -12.30 10.91 0.92
C ASP A 543 -13.01 11.97 1.78
N LYS A 544 -14.13 11.62 2.41
CA LYS A 544 -14.75 12.45 3.46
C LYS A 544 -13.77 12.70 4.61
N LYS A 545 -13.10 11.66 5.12
CA LYS A 545 -12.07 11.81 6.17
C LYS A 545 -10.90 12.69 5.72
N LYS A 546 -10.37 12.49 4.51
CA LYS A 546 -9.30 13.34 3.95
C LYS A 546 -9.75 14.79 3.78
N ARG A 547 -11.00 15.03 3.34
CA ARG A 547 -11.57 16.39 3.22
C ARG A 547 -11.70 17.05 4.59
N THR A 548 -12.26 16.36 5.58
CA THR A 548 -12.37 16.86 6.96
C THR A 548 -10.99 17.15 7.55
N GLN A 549 -10.00 16.28 7.31
CA GLN A 549 -8.61 16.48 7.71
C GLN A 549 -8.02 17.76 7.10
N ARG A 550 -8.18 17.97 5.79
CA ARG A 550 -7.72 19.20 5.12
C ARG A 550 -8.41 20.45 5.65
N MET A 551 -9.71 20.38 5.95
CA MET A 551 -10.45 21.49 6.56
C MET A 551 -9.95 21.80 7.98
N ALA A 552 -9.63 20.78 8.77
CA ALA A 552 -9.06 20.94 10.10
C ALA A 552 -7.64 21.52 10.05
N GLU A 553 -6.81 21.09 9.09
CA GLU A 553 -5.48 21.64 8.84
C GLU A 553 -5.54 23.10 8.38
N TYR A 554 -6.49 23.45 7.50
CA TYR A 554 -6.72 24.83 7.05
C TYR A 554 -7.24 25.74 8.18
N ALA A 555 -8.18 25.25 9.00
CA ALA A 555 -8.63 25.98 10.18
C ALA A 555 -7.49 26.19 11.20
N SER A 556 -6.62 25.19 11.36
CA SER A 556 -5.44 25.28 12.22
C SER A 556 -4.38 26.23 11.66
N SER A 557 -4.22 26.30 10.33
CA SER A 557 -3.31 27.25 9.70
C SER A 557 -3.82 28.68 9.81
N LEU A 558 -5.13 28.92 9.62
CA LEU A 558 -5.74 30.24 9.88
C LEU A 558 -5.61 30.67 11.35
N SER A 559 -5.71 29.72 12.28
CA SER A 559 -5.54 29.99 13.72
C SER A 559 -4.10 30.36 14.10
N ARG A 560 -3.11 30.01 13.26
CA ARG A 560 -1.71 30.40 13.44
C ARG A 560 -1.37 31.75 12.80
N THR A 561 -2.23 32.27 11.91
CA THR A 561 -2.01 33.56 11.21
C THR A 561 -2.80 34.72 11.80
N SER A 562 -3.49 34.55 12.93
CA SER A 562 -4.28 35.63 13.55
C SER A 562 -3.49 36.47 14.56
N LEU A 563 -2.47 37.18 14.07
CA LEU A 563 -1.97 38.41 14.67
C LEU A 563 -1.60 39.41 13.56
N SER A 564 -2.61 39.88 12.83
CA SER A 564 -2.71 41.21 12.21
C SER A 564 -3.75 41.15 11.10
N GLY A 565 -4.73 42.05 11.12
CA GLY A 565 -5.62 42.26 9.97
C GLY A 565 -7.10 42.14 10.30
N SER A 566 -7.70 43.28 10.58
CA SER A 566 -9.14 43.51 10.58
C SER A 566 -9.68 43.41 9.15
N ILE A 567 -10.47 42.39 8.82
CA ILE A 567 -11.48 42.44 7.74
C ILE A 567 -12.72 41.68 8.23
N GLY A 568 -13.76 42.45 8.52
CA GLY A 568 -15.12 41.95 8.61
C GLY A 568 -15.75 41.79 7.23
N SER A 569 -16.87 41.06 7.22
CA SER A 569 -17.79 40.85 6.09
C SER A 569 -17.38 39.76 5.11
N PHE A 570 -18.08 38.62 5.17
CA PHE A 570 -18.75 37.94 4.06
C PHE A 570 -19.42 36.68 4.63
N SER A 571 -20.68 36.82 5.05
CA SER A 571 -21.55 35.69 5.35
C SER A 571 -22.16 35.18 4.04
N PHE A 572 -21.82 33.96 3.63
CA PHE A 572 -22.52 33.28 2.54
C PHE A 572 -23.71 32.53 3.15
N GLU A 573 -24.91 32.97 2.78
CA GLU A 573 -26.19 32.39 3.15
C GLU A 573 -26.42 31.13 2.30
N ASN A 574 -26.31 29.95 2.91
CA ASN A 574 -26.62 28.69 2.25
C ASN A 574 -28.09 28.33 2.53
N GLN A 575 -28.98 28.80 1.66
CA GLN A 575 -30.39 28.39 1.63
C GLN A 575 -30.56 27.17 0.72
N SER A 576 -31.20 26.13 1.29
CA SER A 576 -31.98 25.07 0.62
C SER A 576 -31.15 24.04 -0.17
N GLN A 577 -31.37 22.73 -0.11
CA GLN A 577 -32.60 21.96 0.07
C GLN A 577 -32.29 20.61 0.74
N TYR A 578 -32.92 20.32 1.87
CA TYR A 578 -33.22 18.96 2.28
C TYR A 578 -34.75 18.88 2.35
N GLN A 579 -35.37 18.29 1.33
CA GLN A 579 -36.75 17.82 1.43
C GLN A 579 -36.71 16.33 1.75
N SER A 580 -37.00 16.03 3.01
CA SER A 580 -37.46 14.72 3.44
C SER A 580 -38.91 14.57 2.98
N ILE A 581 -39.21 13.57 2.15
CA ILE A 581 -40.59 13.11 1.94
C ILE A 581 -40.66 11.63 2.27
N THR A 582 -41.26 11.37 3.42
CA THR A 582 -41.94 10.13 3.75
C THR A 582 -43.30 10.17 3.04
N ASN A 583 -43.63 9.19 2.19
CA ASN A 583 -45.00 8.64 2.08
C ASN A 583 -45.07 7.41 1.18
N LEU A 584 -45.99 6.52 1.56
CA LEU A 584 -46.23 5.16 1.09
C LEU A 584 -47.02 5.09 -0.24
N ASN A 585 -46.71 4.05 -1.02
CA ASN A 585 -47.56 3.25 -1.93
C ASN A 585 -48.70 3.93 -2.73
N SER A 586 -48.61 3.90 -4.06
CA SER A 586 -49.33 2.93 -4.92
C SER A 586 -49.24 3.30 -6.41
N GLY A 587 -48.94 2.27 -7.23
CA GLY A 587 -49.03 2.16 -8.69
C GLY A 587 -48.99 3.40 -9.59
N GLN A 588 -47.83 3.67 -10.21
CA GLN A 588 -47.71 4.07 -11.62
C GLN A 588 -46.34 3.61 -12.15
N VAL A 589 -46.34 2.79 -13.21
CA VAL A 589 -45.11 2.23 -13.83
C VAL A 589 -44.48 3.22 -14.84
N GLU A 590 -45.20 4.28 -15.23
CA GLU A 590 -44.76 5.26 -16.23
C GLU A 590 -43.65 6.25 -15.79
N PRO A 591 -43.71 6.90 -14.61
CA PRO A 591 -42.73 7.93 -14.24
C PRO A 591 -41.32 7.35 -14.04
N LYS A 592 -41.22 6.06 -13.70
CA LYS A 592 -39.93 5.38 -13.50
C LYS A 592 -39.23 5.05 -14.82
N VAL A 593 -39.98 4.86 -15.90
CA VAL A 593 -39.41 4.63 -17.24
C VAL A 593 -38.82 5.92 -17.78
N GLU A 594 -39.50 7.06 -17.63
CA GLU A 594 -38.98 8.35 -18.09
C GLU A 594 -37.77 8.80 -17.26
N GLU A 595 -37.76 8.53 -15.95
CA GLU A 595 -36.59 8.76 -15.10
C GLU A 595 -35.40 7.87 -15.51
N LEU A 596 -35.63 6.58 -15.77
CA LEU A 596 -34.59 5.67 -16.27
C LEU A 596 -34.07 6.07 -17.65
N LYS A 597 -34.94 6.60 -18.51
CA LYS A 597 -34.59 7.09 -19.85
C LYS A 597 -33.74 8.36 -19.77
N ASN A 598 -34.09 9.31 -18.92
CA ASN A 598 -33.27 10.50 -18.66
C ASN A 598 -31.92 10.13 -18.03
N GLN A 599 -31.89 9.14 -17.13
CA GLN A 599 -30.62 8.63 -16.57
C GLN A 599 -29.77 7.92 -17.63
N LEU A 600 -30.38 7.20 -18.56
CA LEU A 600 -29.70 6.56 -19.68
C LEU A 600 -29.13 7.61 -20.64
N GLU A 601 -29.89 8.64 -20.97
CA GLU A 601 -29.45 9.75 -21.83
C GLU A 601 -28.28 10.51 -21.20
N LEU A 602 -28.35 10.86 -19.92
CA LEU A 602 -27.24 11.49 -19.21
C LEU A 602 -26.00 10.58 -19.13
N ALA A 603 -26.20 9.27 -18.98
CA ALA A 603 -25.11 8.31 -19.01
C ALA A 603 -24.49 8.20 -20.41
N GLN A 604 -25.29 8.27 -21.47
CA GLN A 604 -24.83 8.29 -22.86
C GLN A 604 -24.05 9.56 -23.17
N GLU A 605 -24.54 10.74 -22.79
CA GLU A 605 -23.81 12.02 -22.94
C GLU A 605 -22.47 11.98 -22.20
N LYS A 606 -22.46 11.42 -20.98
CA LYS A 606 -21.23 11.27 -20.20
C LYS A 606 -20.24 10.31 -20.87
N ILE A 607 -20.72 9.22 -21.46
CA ILE A 607 -19.87 8.30 -22.24
C ILE A 607 -19.29 9.04 -23.44
N THR A 608 -20.11 9.76 -24.21
CA THR A 608 -19.66 10.55 -25.37
C THR A 608 -18.59 11.57 -24.99
N MET A 609 -18.82 12.36 -23.95
CA MET A 609 -17.86 13.35 -23.47
C MET A 609 -16.55 12.72 -22.97
N LEU A 610 -16.62 11.57 -22.30
CA LEU A 610 -15.43 10.85 -21.87
C LEU A 610 -14.67 10.23 -23.05
N THR A 611 -15.38 9.75 -24.07
CA THR A 611 -14.79 9.24 -25.31
C THR A 611 -14.08 10.37 -26.08
N GLU A 612 -14.73 11.51 -26.29
CA GLU A 612 -14.12 12.68 -26.93
C GLU A 612 -12.88 13.17 -26.17
N LYS A 613 -12.95 13.19 -24.84
CA LYS A 613 -11.80 13.54 -24.00
C LYS A 613 -10.67 12.53 -24.10
N LEU A 614 -11.00 11.24 -24.19
CA LEU A 614 -10.00 10.19 -24.38
C LEU A 614 -9.32 10.35 -25.75
N ASP A 615 -10.09 10.56 -26.81
CA ASP A 615 -9.58 10.78 -28.16
C ASP A 615 -8.66 12.00 -28.23
N TYR A 616 -9.05 13.10 -27.59
CA TYR A 616 -8.21 14.31 -27.49
C TYR A 616 -6.88 14.03 -26.79
N ILE A 617 -6.90 13.36 -25.64
CA ILE A 617 -5.67 13.01 -24.90
C ILE A 617 -4.81 12.02 -25.69
N THR A 618 -5.42 11.06 -26.38
CA THR A 618 -4.71 10.10 -27.22
C THR A 618 -4.03 10.79 -28.40
N GLU A 619 -4.69 11.76 -29.04
CA GLU A 619 -4.08 12.51 -30.14
C GLU A 619 -2.97 13.45 -29.64
N GLU A 620 -3.14 14.10 -28.48
CA GLU A 620 -2.08 14.88 -27.83
C GLU A 620 -0.84 14.01 -27.55
N LYS A 621 -1.03 12.83 -26.96
CA LYS A 621 0.06 11.88 -26.70
C LYS A 621 0.71 11.37 -27.98
N ARG A 622 -0.05 11.19 -29.04
CA ARG A 622 0.46 10.80 -30.36
C ARG A 622 1.29 11.93 -30.99
N SER A 623 0.85 13.17 -30.84
CA SER A 623 1.59 14.36 -31.28
C SER A 623 2.90 14.51 -30.50
N ASP A 624 2.87 14.35 -29.17
CA ASP A 624 4.07 14.35 -28.33
C ASP A 624 5.07 13.29 -28.80
N ALA A 625 4.60 12.06 -29.05
CA ALA A 625 5.45 10.96 -29.52
C ALA A 625 6.11 11.27 -30.87
N LYS A 626 5.37 11.85 -31.83
CA LYS A 626 5.92 12.29 -33.12
C LYS A 626 6.97 13.38 -32.94
N PHE A 627 6.72 14.36 -32.05
CA PHE A 627 7.67 15.42 -31.76
C PHE A 627 8.97 14.89 -31.15
N PHE A 628 8.88 13.91 -30.24
CA PHE A 628 10.06 13.23 -29.70
C PHE A 628 10.83 12.46 -30.76
N GLU A 629 10.13 11.75 -31.65
CA GLU A 629 10.75 11.03 -32.76
C GLU A 629 11.49 11.98 -33.72
N GLU A 630 10.88 13.11 -34.06
CA GLU A 630 11.50 14.16 -34.88
C GLU A 630 12.74 14.75 -34.18
N THR A 631 12.66 15.04 -32.88
CA THR A 631 13.78 15.56 -32.09
C THR A 631 14.95 14.58 -32.05
N ILE A 632 14.67 13.29 -31.88
CA ILE A 632 15.69 12.23 -31.89
C ILE A 632 16.32 12.12 -33.28
N ASN A 633 15.51 12.14 -34.34
CA ASN A 633 16.01 12.07 -35.71
C ASN A 633 16.86 13.29 -36.07
N ASN A 634 16.45 14.50 -35.68
CA ASN A 634 17.25 15.72 -35.86
C ASN A 634 18.58 15.62 -35.11
N SER A 635 18.55 15.16 -33.86
CA SER A 635 19.77 14.94 -33.06
C SER A 635 20.69 13.92 -33.72
N LYS A 636 20.13 12.82 -34.25
CA LYS A 636 20.87 11.80 -34.99
C LYS A 636 21.49 12.37 -36.26
N THR A 637 20.78 13.20 -37.02
CA THR A 637 21.30 13.88 -38.21
C THR A 637 22.46 14.80 -37.86
N ILE A 638 22.32 15.65 -36.82
CA ILE A 638 23.39 16.54 -36.37
C ILE A 638 24.64 15.74 -35.95
N ILE A 639 24.45 14.63 -35.23
CA ILE A 639 25.56 13.75 -34.84
C ILE A 639 26.23 13.15 -36.07
N LEU A 640 25.46 12.66 -37.04
CA LEU A 640 25.99 12.10 -38.29
C LEU A 640 26.75 13.17 -39.09
N ASP A 641 26.21 14.37 -39.25
CA ASP A 641 26.87 15.48 -39.93
C ASP A 641 28.16 15.90 -39.21
N THR A 642 28.17 15.91 -37.87
CA THR A 642 29.37 16.19 -37.08
C THR A 642 30.44 15.11 -37.28
N ILE A 643 30.04 13.84 -37.34
CA ILE A 643 30.96 12.71 -37.59
C ILE A 643 31.49 12.76 -39.04
N LEU A 644 30.64 13.08 -40.01
CA LEU A 644 31.06 13.20 -41.41
C LEU A 644 31.95 14.43 -41.64
N GLY A 645 31.61 15.58 -41.08
CA GLY A 645 32.42 16.80 -41.16
C GLY A 645 33.78 16.66 -40.46
N THR A 646 33.87 15.93 -39.35
CA THR A 646 35.17 15.61 -38.71
C THR A 646 36.00 14.61 -39.53
N ARG A 647 35.36 13.81 -40.39
CA ARG A 647 36.03 12.87 -41.28
C ARG A 647 36.54 13.54 -42.56
N GLU A 648 35.80 14.51 -43.09
CA GLU A 648 36.23 15.35 -44.23
C GLU A 648 37.31 16.36 -43.82
N GLY A 649 37.25 16.92 -42.60
CA GLY A 649 38.28 17.80 -42.06
C GLY A 649 39.63 17.12 -41.78
N LYS A 650 39.68 15.78 -41.73
CA LYS A 650 40.91 15.00 -41.55
C LYS A 650 41.54 14.53 -42.88
N GLY A 651 40.93 14.84 -44.02
CA GLY A 651 41.39 14.46 -45.36
C GLY A 651 42.28 15.47 -46.09
N THR A 652 42.53 16.65 -45.54
CA THR A 652 43.22 17.76 -46.25
C THR A 652 44.53 18.21 -45.58
N ILE A 653 45.24 17.31 -44.91
CA ILE A 653 46.60 17.59 -44.40
C ILE A 653 47.51 16.38 -44.67
N THR A 654 47.67 15.99 -45.94
CA THR A 654 48.84 15.20 -46.42
C THR A 654 48.87 15.18 -47.95
N SER A 655 49.25 16.28 -48.59
CA SER A 655 49.97 16.25 -49.88
C SER A 655 50.38 17.66 -50.31
N ALA A 656 51.68 17.83 -50.56
CA ALA A 656 52.34 18.89 -51.34
C ALA A 656 53.32 19.78 -50.54
N THR A 657 54.50 19.20 -50.24
CA THR A 657 55.76 19.93 -50.21
C THR A 657 56.61 19.41 -51.36
N SER A 658 56.70 20.18 -52.45
CA SER A 658 57.85 20.33 -53.36
C SER A 658 57.36 20.92 -54.70
N THR A 659 57.70 22.19 -54.97
CA THR A 659 58.60 22.63 -56.06
C THR A 659 58.53 24.15 -56.23
N GLU A 660 59.69 24.77 -56.00
CA GLU A 660 60.33 25.87 -56.75
C GLU A 660 59.52 26.94 -57.49
N GLU A 661 59.91 28.18 -57.16
CA GLU A 661 60.26 29.31 -58.04
C GLU A 661 59.28 29.86 -59.10
N GLU A 662 59.27 31.20 -59.11
CA GLU A 662 59.27 32.10 -60.27
C GLU A 662 58.01 32.92 -60.62
N SER A 663 58.25 34.24 -60.67
CA SER A 663 57.50 35.31 -61.36
C SER A 663 56.13 35.72 -60.78
N ALA A 664 55.97 36.91 -60.18
CA ALA A 664 55.91 38.25 -60.79
C ALA A 664 54.54 38.62 -61.38
N GLN A 665 54.07 39.83 -61.03
CA GLN A 665 53.02 40.64 -61.68
C GLN A 665 51.57 40.12 -61.49
N SER A 666 50.54 40.92 -61.22
CA SER A 666 50.36 42.37 -61.15
C SER A 666 49.05 42.68 -60.41
N HIS A 667 49.02 43.84 -59.73
CA HIS A 667 47.86 44.60 -59.23
C HIS A 667 47.11 44.13 -57.98
#